data_AF-A0A6I8UQY4-F1
#
_entry.id   AF-A0A6I8UQY4-F1
#
_cell.length_a   1.000
_cell.length_b   1.000
_cell.length_c   1.000
_cell.angle_alpha   90.00
_cell.angle_beta   90.00
_cell.angle_gamma   90.00
#
_symmetry.space_group_name_H-M   'P 1'
#
loop_
_entity.id
_entity.type
_entity.pdbx_description
1 polymer ?
#
loop_
_entity_poly.entity_id
_entity_poly.type
_entity_poly.pdbx_seq_one_letter_code
_entity_poly.pdbx_strand_id
1 'polypeptide(L)'
;MDTASPRDTNQKNANPIEALSKDEIISKYKGLLNIAKKAKLAKDELTEENRQLKEALKRAAEKQNTLPAMQEMVQDFTDKNLILTEQVNSLKLKTKDDADRLGQLEIENESLRRQLGRLSDENDDLLGDVDRMEKAMQQVNALGNEQRKNLELLEVDIVKIKEVEAENDTLRQELLAADKKSELRASELQELQEKYQHVKDLNSEQRKKFNSLKDRFIDVHRKLKKLKECRCVLLETQHEYAASVSKWQEEIISASQLLCDKMTSLHEENEMLKKESELVAKETRNSDSGIDRERLLLRINDLERLTKIVKQQKNGLDVESLLKKLIAAEQLAATVREQHKAEVDRLSILLSDQQKKDKESSNLNISVFGTKLDQLQSIVKSLQVERDTQQIKVEDLEGACIALSQHNEDLFTRLRLKEKEHMGLLGEMRELNEALKGRGDVISRLQEQHDVEVKKYRELEVNLSECQQSLWEKSQKIEQLQTKVEELEQANADAQSDVLSTSTISRAEELSRLRELDEGYEEKYHKLRALAAKLKKKLQEQAQQIKEMDQDTAMKEELEALKLAQAQLQQDLNSARAENQRLKSKEKTKNTSVLNLEIEATEKSLADVSAKLMAKSNELETVKEALEGKESTIAQLRKEIAILEQAKNGEASHSQQLKEQIDRMQVQVKDAVHGKQQALTQNKELEHSVEQAKLEAEQMRLQLADSAQQYESRLSKANQLLESRTEQLEAHLEQHKQLETNLKNAERAQEDLRVEYTEYKLKAQAVLRKNQNKGSNKEQELEDELSVLRESEKSLRASNDGMSARLAQLESQLEALQQDNADLQKRSRELLILVDDLRQQNDTLTLENQRQVQFQHDLMQQHRQQMDQMDVGYQAQLKQLEQQLENSQQNHKKVSLHNNAAAAAAEPSLEQAKIDLLMDHDITIDGPSGETSLAQLAAQRKISTASRRSHDFMPLDELLNTSMNQISSDTVTTISHFGRSVSMQEDDEAELAAGGDFSAQVAQLQATKERLGIQESRVKHLTSLLAENEQDLAKLTQMNDMLKEELRRQERSEEREQHMHNSEYLKNVFLKFLTLNNADERQRLVPVLNTILRLSRNEMEMLNCVAKGQKVSNDGNNRSWTGFLTAWSGGGGSSGGGQNGNSS
;
A
#
# COMPACT_ATOMS: atom_id res chain seq x y z
N MET A 1 -53.15 -60.14 -150.55
CA MET A 1 -51.91 -60.18 -151.34
C MET A 1 -51.32 -61.58 -151.20
N ASP A 2 -52.08 -62.60 -151.59
CA ASP A 2 -52.34 -62.99 -152.99
C ASP A 2 -51.07 -63.56 -153.61
N THR A 3 -50.82 -64.86 -153.43
CA THR A 3 -51.39 -65.99 -154.19
C THR A 3 -50.78 -66.12 -155.59
N ALA A 4 -50.04 -67.22 -155.73
CA ALA A 4 -50.20 -68.22 -156.77
C ALA A 4 -50.66 -67.76 -158.16
N SER A 5 -49.74 -67.98 -159.10
CA SER A 5 -49.89 -68.81 -160.31
C SER A 5 -51.13 -68.58 -161.19
N PRO A 6 -50.94 -68.34 -162.50
CA PRO A 6 -52.02 -68.26 -163.46
C PRO A 6 -52.62 -69.64 -163.73
N ARG A 7 -53.93 -69.60 -163.97
CA ARG A 7 -54.75 -70.61 -164.62
C ARG A 7 -54.13 -71.06 -165.95
N ASP A 8 -54.02 -72.36 -166.11
CA ASP A 8 -54.14 -72.99 -167.43
C ASP A 8 -55.61 -73.00 -167.88
N THR A 9 -55.78 -72.55 -169.11
CA THR A 9 -56.98 -72.64 -169.91
C THR A 9 -57.08 -74.00 -170.59
N ASN A 10 -58.32 -74.53 -170.63
CA ASN A 10 -58.93 -75.18 -171.78
C ASN A 10 -58.27 -76.46 -172.37
N GLN A 11 -59.02 -77.56 -172.33
CA GLN A 11 -59.78 -78.11 -173.48
C GLN A 11 -60.38 -79.46 -173.03
N LYS A 12 -61.69 -79.57 -172.74
CA LYS A 12 -62.83 -79.73 -173.66
C LYS A 12 -62.75 -80.95 -174.59
N ASN A 13 -63.88 -81.69 -174.57
CA ASN A 13 -64.36 -82.74 -175.48
C ASN A 13 -64.04 -84.16 -175.00
N ALA A 14 -64.96 -85.13 -174.91
CA ALA A 14 -66.39 -85.17 -175.22
C ALA A 14 -67.07 -86.34 -174.46
N ASN A 15 -68.40 -86.21 -174.31
CA ASN A 15 -69.45 -87.15 -173.87
C ASN A 15 -69.28 -88.61 -174.36
N PRO A 16 -69.86 -89.65 -173.70
CA PRO A 16 -71.21 -89.71 -173.05
C PRO A 16 -71.22 -90.36 -171.64
N ILE A 17 -71.96 -89.97 -170.58
CA ILE A 17 -73.41 -89.70 -170.34
C ILE A 17 -74.39 -90.79 -170.81
N GLU A 18 -73.95 -92.04 -170.99
CA GLU A 18 -74.88 -93.18 -171.13
C GLU A 18 -74.60 -94.38 -170.21
N ALA A 19 -73.72 -94.23 -169.20
CA ALA A 19 -73.41 -95.32 -168.29
C ALA A 19 -73.04 -94.89 -166.86
N LEU A 20 -73.75 -93.96 -166.20
CA LEU A 20 -73.52 -93.68 -164.76
C LEU A 20 -74.83 -93.36 -164.01
N SER A 21 -74.97 -93.93 -162.81
CA SER A 21 -76.20 -93.95 -162.02
C SER A 21 -76.41 -92.66 -161.20
N LYS A 22 -77.65 -92.47 -160.76
CA LYS A 22 -78.19 -91.29 -160.04
C LYS A 22 -77.38 -90.87 -158.79
N ASP A 23 -76.59 -91.77 -158.22
CA ASP A 23 -75.86 -91.52 -156.97
C ASP A 23 -74.59 -90.68 -157.15
N GLU A 24 -73.97 -90.68 -158.33
CA GLU A 24 -72.70 -89.96 -158.53
C GLU A 24 -72.85 -88.44 -158.69
N ILE A 25 -74.02 -87.97 -159.12
CA ILE A 25 -74.31 -86.53 -159.30
C ILE A 25 -74.46 -85.82 -157.93
N ILE A 26 -75.10 -86.48 -156.97
CA ILE A 26 -75.39 -85.88 -155.65
C ILE A 26 -74.09 -85.67 -154.84
N SER A 27 -73.10 -86.56 -154.99
CA SER A 27 -71.82 -86.45 -154.29
C SER A 27 -71.03 -85.21 -154.70
N LYS A 28 -71.01 -84.88 -156.01
CA LYS A 28 -70.23 -83.73 -156.52
C LYS A 28 -70.79 -82.38 -156.07
N TYR A 29 -72.12 -82.22 -155.90
CA TYR A 29 -72.71 -80.97 -155.40
C TYR A 29 -72.43 -80.71 -153.91
N LYS A 30 -72.32 -81.76 -153.07
CA LYS A 30 -71.92 -81.60 -151.66
C LYS A 30 -70.46 -81.16 -151.52
N GLY A 31 -69.58 -81.59 -152.42
CA GLY A 31 -68.17 -81.19 -152.43
C GLY A 31 -67.97 -79.69 -152.62
N LEU A 32 -68.69 -79.07 -153.56
CA LEU A 32 -68.59 -77.64 -153.85
C LEU A 32 -69.08 -76.75 -152.69
N LEU A 33 -70.13 -77.17 -151.98
CA LEU A 33 -70.67 -76.40 -150.84
C LEU A 33 -69.70 -76.34 -149.65
N ASN A 34 -68.96 -77.42 -149.41
CA ASN A 34 -67.98 -77.48 -148.32
C ASN A 34 -66.76 -76.59 -148.57
N ILE A 35 -66.33 -76.43 -149.83
CA ILE A 35 -65.20 -75.56 -150.18
C ILE A 35 -65.57 -74.08 -149.95
N ALA A 36 -66.78 -73.66 -150.34
CA ALA A 36 -67.25 -72.29 -150.12
C ALA A 36 -67.33 -71.92 -148.62
N LYS A 37 -67.76 -72.84 -147.76
CA LYS A 37 -67.79 -72.62 -146.31
C LYS A 37 -66.40 -72.42 -145.70
N LYS A 38 -65.39 -73.17 -146.15
CA LYS A 38 -64.01 -73.02 -145.65
C LYS A 38 -63.37 -71.69 -146.04
N ALA A 39 -63.64 -71.19 -147.25
CA ALA A 39 -63.08 -69.91 -147.70
C ALA A 39 -63.60 -68.70 -146.89
N LYS A 40 -64.86 -68.74 -146.42
CA LYS A 40 -65.41 -67.66 -145.59
C LYS A 40 -64.76 -67.62 -144.20
N LEU A 41 -64.60 -68.78 -143.56
CA LEU A 41 -63.97 -68.88 -142.24
C LEU A 41 -62.54 -68.31 -142.23
N ALA A 42 -61.73 -68.63 -143.24
CA ALA A 42 -60.35 -68.14 -143.33
C ALA A 42 -60.26 -66.60 -143.50
N LYS A 43 -61.24 -65.98 -144.16
CA LYS A 43 -61.28 -64.52 -144.30
C LYS A 43 -61.60 -63.84 -142.98
N ASP A 44 -62.55 -64.38 -142.23
CA ASP A 44 -62.99 -63.82 -140.96
C ASP A 44 -61.85 -63.92 -139.90
N GLU A 45 -61.07 -65.02 -139.90
CA GLU A 45 -59.88 -65.17 -139.04
C GLU A 45 -58.80 -64.10 -139.31
N LEU A 46 -58.45 -63.86 -140.57
CA LEU A 46 -57.41 -62.86 -140.92
C LEU A 46 -57.81 -61.43 -140.56
N THR A 47 -59.10 -61.10 -140.58
CA THR A 47 -59.56 -59.77 -140.17
C THR A 47 -59.45 -59.56 -138.67
N GLU A 48 -59.64 -60.61 -137.87
CA GLU A 48 -59.55 -60.53 -136.42
C GLU A 48 -58.08 -60.42 -135.95
N GLU A 49 -57.15 -61.14 -136.58
CA GLU A 49 -55.72 -60.99 -136.30
C GLU A 49 -55.21 -59.56 -136.56
N ASN A 50 -55.68 -58.94 -137.64
CA ASN A 50 -55.30 -57.56 -137.98
C ASN A 50 -55.80 -56.55 -136.93
N ARG A 51 -56.96 -56.80 -136.30
CA ARG A 51 -57.48 -55.98 -135.21
C ARG A 51 -56.62 -56.10 -133.96
N GLN A 52 -56.23 -57.33 -133.61
CA GLN A 52 -55.44 -57.60 -132.40
C GLN A 52 -54.04 -56.97 -132.47
N LEU A 53 -53.38 -57.00 -133.63
CA LEU A 53 -52.05 -56.40 -133.79
C LEU A 53 -52.06 -54.87 -133.61
N LYS A 54 -53.11 -54.19 -134.07
CA LYS A 54 -53.24 -52.73 -133.87
C LYS A 54 -53.46 -52.35 -132.40
N GLU A 55 -54.22 -53.15 -131.66
CA GLU A 55 -54.42 -52.93 -130.22
C GLU A 55 -53.11 -53.14 -129.41
N ALA A 56 -52.31 -54.14 -129.78
CA ALA A 56 -51.02 -54.39 -129.12
C ALA A 56 -50.05 -53.22 -129.30
N LEU A 57 -50.00 -52.62 -130.49
CA LEU A 57 -49.09 -51.51 -130.80
C LEU A 57 -49.46 -50.23 -130.03
N LYS A 58 -50.77 -49.99 -129.82
CA LYS A 58 -51.24 -48.86 -129.00
C LYS A 58 -50.87 -49.00 -127.53
N ARG A 59 -50.99 -50.20 -126.94
CA ARG A 59 -50.58 -50.46 -125.54
C ARG A 59 -49.08 -50.30 -125.31
N ALA A 60 -48.24 -50.55 -126.32
CA ALA A 60 -46.79 -50.38 -126.19
C ALA A 60 -46.39 -48.90 -126.10
N ALA A 61 -47.03 -48.02 -126.86
CA ALA A 61 -46.77 -46.58 -126.83
C ALA A 61 -47.16 -45.93 -125.50
N GLU A 62 -48.26 -46.37 -124.88
CA GLU A 62 -48.74 -45.84 -123.59
C GLU A 62 -47.78 -46.14 -122.42
N LYS A 63 -46.97 -47.20 -122.50
CA LYS A 63 -45.95 -47.55 -121.48
C LYS A 63 -44.69 -46.68 -121.55
N GLN A 64 -44.46 -45.94 -122.63
CA GLN A 64 -43.27 -45.07 -122.75
C GLN A 64 -43.47 -43.71 -122.05
N ASN A 65 -44.73 -43.27 -121.86
CA ASN A 65 -45.08 -42.04 -121.16
C ASN A 65 -45.03 -42.13 -119.62
N THR A 66 -44.89 -43.33 -119.04
CA THR A 66 -44.83 -43.53 -117.57
C THR A 66 -43.42 -43.45 -116.97
N LEU A 67 -42.37 -43.40 -117.81
CA LEU A 67 -40.99 -43.37 -117.35
C LEU A 67 -40.57 -42.03 -116.69
N PRO A 68 -40.96 -40.84 -117.20
CA PRO A 68 -40.59 -39.57 -116.57
C PRO A 68 -41.20 -39.38 -115.18
N ALA A 69 -42.46 -39.79 -115.00
CA ALA A 69 -43.15 -39.73 -113.69
C ALA A 69 -42.46 -40.60 -112.63
N MET A 70 -41.89 -41.74 -113.05
CA MET A 70 -41.15 -42.61 -112.14
C MET A 70 -39.78 -42.02 -111.77
N GLN A 71 -39.12 -41.29 -112.69
CA GLN A 71 -37.87 -40.58 -112.41
C GLN A 71 -38.08 -39.39 -111.47
N GLU A 72 -39.14 -38.62 -111.65
CA GLU A 72 -39.51 -37.51 -110.76
C GLU A 72 -39.84 -38.01 -109.34
N MET A 73 -40.59 -39.11 -109.22
CA MET A 73 -40.88 -39.71 -107.93
C MET A 73 -39.61 -40.23 -107.21
N VAL A 74 -38.67 -40.82 -107.96
CA VAL A 74 -37.38 -41.24 -107.40
C VAL A 74 -36.54 -40.03 -106.96
N GLN A 75 -36.56 -38.93 -107.72
CA GLN A 75 -35.89 -37.69 -107.34
C GLN A 75 -36.52 -37.10 -106.07
N ASP A 76 -37.85 -37.02 -105.99
CA ASP A 76 -38.57 -36.56 -104.79
C ASP A 76 -38.27 -37.42 -103.56
N PHE A 77 -38.18 -38.75 -103.72
CA PHE A 77 -37.78 -39.64 -102.63
C PHE A 77 -36.31 -39.44 -102.23
N THR A 78 -35.45 -39.15 -103.20
CA THR A 78 -34.02 -38.88 -102.94
C THR A 78 -33.86 -37.55 -102.19
N ASP A 79 -34.56 -36.50 -102.60
CA ASP A 79 -34.53 -35.19 -101.96
C ASP A 79 -35.14 -35.25 -100.55
N LYS A 80 -36.26 -35.98 -100.38
CA LYS A 80 -36.83 -36.26 -99.04
C LYS A 80 -35.87 -37.04 -98.17
N ASN A 81 -35.19 -38.06 -98.70
CA ASN A 81 -34.20 -38.83 -97.95
C ASN A 81 -32.99 -37.96 -97.56
N LEU A 82 -32.58 -37.02 -98.42
CA LEU A 82 -31.51 -36.08 -98.10
C LEU A 82 -31.93 -35.15 -96.96
N ILE A 83 -33.11 -34.53 -97.05
CA ILE A 83 -33.65 -33.66 -95.98
C ILE A 83 -33.80 -34.43 -94.67
N LEU A 84 -34.33 -35.65 -94.70
CA LEU A 84 -34.43 -36.49 -93.51
C LEU A 84 -33.05 -36.84 -92.96
N THR A 85 -32.06 -37.10 -93.81
CA THR A 85 -30.68 -37.36 -93.39
C THR A 85 -30.05 -36.12 -92.75
N GLU A 86 -30.25 -34.93 -93.31
CA GLU A 86 -29.80 -33.66 -92.74
C GLU A 86 -30.48 -33.34 -91.40
N GLN A 87 -31.79 -33.61 -91.28
CA GLN A 87 -32.52 -33.46 -90.02
C GLN A 87 -32.01 -34.45 -88.97
N VAL A 88 -31.77 -35.71 -89.33
CA VAL A 88 -31.19 -36.72 -88.42
C VAL A 88 -29.79 -36.31 -87.99
N ASN A 89 -28.96 -35.78 -88.90
CA ASN A 89 -27.62 -35.30 -88.56
C ASN A 89 -27.66 -34.06 -87.66
N SER A 90 -28.59 -33.14 -87.91
CA SER A 90 -28.81 -31.95 -87.07
C SER A 90 -29.29 -32.33 -85.68
N LEU A 91 -30.20 -33.31 -85.56
CA LEU A 91 -30.64 -33.85 -84.28
C LEU A 91 -29.51 -34.56 -83.54
N LYS A 92 -28.71 -35.38 -84.24
CA LYS A 92 -27.52 -36.02 -83.65
C LYS A 92 -26.52 -35.00 -83.13
N LEU A 93 -26.28 -33.90 -83.87
CA LEU A 93 -25.41 -32.82 -83.43
C LEU A 93 -25.97 -32.14 -82.18
N LYS A 94 -27.26 -31.80 -82.16
CA LYS A 94 -27.92 -31.26 -80.96
C LYS A 94 -27.87 -32.20 -79.76
N THR A 95 -28.11 -33.50 -79.97
CA THR A 95 -28.00 -34.49 -78.89
C THR A 95 -26.58 -34.58 -78.35
N LYS A 96 -25.57 -34.42 -79.21
CA LYS A 96 -24.16 -34.35 -78.78
C LYS A 96 -23.88 -33.06 -78.00
N ASP A 97 -24.31 -31.91 -78.50
CA ASP A 97 -24.13 -30.62 -77.82
C ASP A 97 -24.84 -30.58 -76.46
N ASP A 98 -26.05 -31.15 -76.37
CA ASP A 98 -26.79 -31.30 -75.11
C ASP A 98 -26.07 -32.26 -74.15
N ALA A 99 -25.49 -33.35 -74.65
CA ALA A 99 -24.69 -34.27 -73.83
C ALA A 99 -23.40 -33.62 -73.32
N ASP A 100 -22.71 -32.86 -74.16
CA ASP A 100 -21.50 -32.11 -73.78
C ASP A 100 -21.84 -31.02 -72.74
N ARG A 101 -22.99 -30.35 -72.89
CA ARG A 101 -23.50 -29.36 -71.91
C ARG A 101 -23.89 -30.01 -70.59
N LEU A 102 -24.50 -31.19 -70.63
CA LEU A 102 -24.85 -31.96 -69.43
C LEU A 102 -23.57 -32.38 -68.69
N GLY A 103 -22.54 -32.84 -69.40
CA GLY A 103 -21.22 -33.14 -68.82
C GLY A 103 -20.55 -31.92 -68.17
N GLN A 104 -20.65 -30.74 -68.78
CA GLN A 104 -20.15 -29.49 -68.17
C GLN A 104 -20.90 -29.15 -66.87
N LEU A 105 -22.23 -29.26 -66.88
CA LEU A 105 -23.05 -29.03 -65.68
C LEU A 105 -22.80 -30.08 -64.59
N GLU A 106 -22.47 -31.32 -64.95
CA GLU A 106 -22.08 -32.35 -63.98
C GLU A 106 -20.74 -32.02 -63.31
N ILE A 107 -19.74 -31.59 -64.08
CA ILE A 107 -18.45 -31.15 -63.55
C ILE A 107 -18.62 -29.91 -62.64
N GLU A 108 -19.46 -28.95 -63.04
CA GLU A 108 -19.78 -27.78 -62.23
C GLU A 108 -20.50 -28.18 -60.93
N ASN A 109 -21.48 -29.08 -61.00
CA ASN A 109 -22.15 -29.59 -59.80
C ASN A 109 -21.17 -30.34 -58.87
N GLU A 110 -20.23 -31.10 -59.42
CA GLU A 110 -19.24 -31.81 -58.63
C GLU A 110 -18.24 -30.84 -57.99
N SER A 111 -17.83 -29.80 -58.69
CA SER A 111 -16.94 -28.77 -58.15
C SER A 111 -17.62 -27.95 -57.05
N LEU A 112 -18.88 -27.57 -57.22
CA LEU A 112 -19.70 -26.89 -56.22
C LEU A 112 -19.95 -27.78 -54.99
N ARG A 113 -20.19 -29.09 -55.18
CA ARG A 113 -20.28 -30.04 -54.06
C ARG A 113 -18.99 -30.15 -53.28
N ARG A 114 -17.83 -30.20 -53.96
CA ARG A 114 -16.52 -30.16 -53.29
C ARG A 114 -16.28 -28.86 -52.54
N GLN A 115 -16.73 -27.72 -53.10
CA GLN A 115 -16.62 -26.43 -52.44
C GLN A 115 -17.52 -26.34 -51.20
N LEU A 116 -18.77 -26.81 -51.28
CA LEU A 116 -19.66 -26.92 -50.13
C LEU A 116 -19.10 -27.85 -49.05
N GLY A 117 -18.47 -28.96 -49.44
CA GLY A 117 -17.77 -29.84 -48.52
C GLY A 117 -16.68 -29.11 -47.74
N ARG A 118 -15.77 -28.42 -48.45
CA ARG A 118 -14.70 -27.63 -47.80
C ARG A 118 -15.24 -26.55 -46.86
N LEU A 119 -16.28 -25.82 -47.29
CA LEU A 119 -16.91 -24.81 -46.46
C LEU A 119 -17.61 -25.41 -45.23
N SER A 120 -18.17 -26.61 -45.36
CA SER A 120 -18.74 -27.33 -44.23
C SER A 120 -17.66 -27.74 -43.23
N ASP A 121 -16.55 -28.30 -43.73
CA ASP A 121 -15.42 -28.71 -42.90
C ASP A 121 -14.80 -27.49 -42.19
N GLU A 122 -14.61 -26.37 -42.89
CA GLU A 122 -14.13 -25.10 -42.29
C GLU A 122 -15.10 -24.56 -41.23
N ASN A 123 -16.42 -24.66 -41.44
CA ASN A 123 -17.40 -24.24 -40.44
C ASN A 123 -17.39 -25.15 -39.20
N ASP A 124 -17.21 -26.46 -39.39
CA ASP A 124 -17.10 -27.42 -38.28
C ASP A 124 -15.81 -27.20 -37.47
N ASP A 125 -14.70 -26.88 -38.15
CA ASP A 125 -13.45 -26.50 -37.49
C ASP A 125 -13.58 -25.19 -36.70
N LEU A 126 -14.24 -24.17 -37.27
CA LEU A 126 -14.51 -22.90 -36.61
C LEU A 126 -15.46 -23.06 -35.40
N LEU A 127 -16.49 -23.90 -35.52
CA LEU A 127 -17.34 -24.28 -34.39
C LEU A 127 -16.51 -24.97 -33.29
N GLY A 128 -15.60 -25.86 -33.67
CA GLY A 128 -14.67 -26.48 -32.75
C GLY A 128 -13.75 -25.47 -32.05
N ASP A 129 -13.28 -24.43 -32.74
CA ASP A 129 -12.50 -23.33 -32.15
C ASP A 129 -13.35 -22.46 -31.20
N VAL A 130 -14.60 -22.17 -31.54
CA VAL A 130 -15.53 -21.45 -30.66
C VAL A 130 -15.80 -22.26 -29.39
N ASP A 131 -16.05 -23.56 -29.50
CA ASP A 131 -16.24 -24.46 -28.35
C ASP A 131 -14.98 -24.52 -27.46
N ARG A 132 -13.79 -24.53 -28.07
CA ARG A 132 -12.51 -24.47 -27.34
C ARG A 132 -12.37 -23.14 -26.60
N MET A 133 -12.71 -22.03 -27.26
CA MET A 133 -12.65 -20.69 -26.66
C MET A 133 -13.68 -20.53 -25.54
N GLU A 134 -14.88 -21.08 -25.69
CA GLU A 134 -15.91 -21.07 -24.65
C GLU A 134 -15.47 -21.87 -23.42
N LYS A 135 -14.90 -23.06 -23.61
CA LYS A 135 -14.31 -23.85 -22.51
C LYS A 135 -13.18 -23.10 -21.81
N ALA A 136 -12.30 -22.44 -22.57
CA ALA A 136 -11.23 -21.62 -22.00
C ALA A 136 -11.80 -20.43 -21.20
N MET A 137 -12.84 -19.77 -21.71
CA MET A 137 -13.52 -18.67 -21.01
C MET A 137 -14.21 -19.14 -19.72
N GLN A 138 -14.84 -20.33 -19.74
CA GLN A 138 -15.43 -20.94 -18.55
C GLN A 138 -14.37 -21.27 -17.49
N GLN A 139 -13.20 -21.77 -17.90
CA GLN A 139 -12.07 -22.00 -16.98
C GLN A 139 -11.53 -20.70 -16.37
N VAL A 140 -11.37 -19.66 -17.18
CA VAL A 140 -10.96 -18.32 -16.69
C VAL A 140 -11.99 -17.75 -15.73
N ASN A 141 -13.29 -17.91 -16.00
CA ASN A 141 -14.35 -17.49 -15.09
C ASN A 141 -14.36 -18.29 -13.78
N ALA A 142 -14.08 -19.60 -13.83
CA ALA A 142 -13.94 -20.43 -12.62
C ALA A 142 -12.74 -19.97 -11.77
N LEU A 143 -11.57 -19.76 -12.39
CA LEU A 143 -10.39 -19.19 -11.73
C LEU A 143 -10.67 -17.79 -11.17
N GLY A 144 -11.39 -16.94 -11.90
CA GLY A 144 -11.79 -15.61 -11.42
C GLY A 144 -12.73 -15.67 -10.22
N ASN A 145 -13.64 -16.63 -10.18
CA ASN A 145 -14.53 -16.85 -9.04
C ASN A 145 -13.75 -17.39 -7.82
N GLU A 146 -12.81 -18.30 -8.01
CA GLU A 146 -11.91 -18.75 -6.94
C GLU A 146 -11.04 -17.62 -6.40
N GLN A 147 -10.47 -16.79 -7.28
CA GLN A 147 -9.73 -15.59 -6.87
C GLN A 147 -10.60 -14.63 -6.07
N ARG A 148 -11.86 -14.41 -6.48
CA ARG A 148 -12.80 -13.57 -5.74
C ARG A 148 -13.10 -14.15 -4.35
N LYS A 149 -13.32 -15.46 -4.25
CA LYS A 149 -13.54 -16.15 -2.96
C LYS A 149 -12.30 -16.06 -2.06
N ASN A 150 -11.11 -16.16 -2.63
CA ASN A 150 -9.85 -15.98 -1.88
C ASN A 150 -9.68 -14.54 -1.41
N LEU A 151 -10.08 -13.55 -2.21
CA LEU A 151 -10.09 -12.15 -1.80
C LEU A 151 -11.11 -11.89 -0.68
N GLU A 152 -12.31 -12.48 -0.76
CA GLU A 152 -13.30 -12.41 0.33
C GLU A 152 -12.76 -13.02 1.64
N LEU A 153 -12.08 -14.16 1.57
CA LEU A 153 -11.41 -14.77 2.73
C LEU A 153 -10.30 -13.85 3.29
N LEU A 154 -9.49 -13.25 2.43
CA LEU A 154 -8.46 -12.29 2.85
C LEU A 154 -9.08 -11.03 3.47
N GLU A 155 -10.20 -10.54 2.95
CA GLU A 155 -10.93 -9.41 3.54
C GLU A 155 -11.44 -9.77 4.94
N VAL A 156 -11.97 -10.98 5.15
CA VAL A 156 -12.36 -11.48 6.49
C VAL A 156 -11.16 -11.56 7.43
N ASP A 157 -10.01 -12.04 6.96
CA ASP A 157 -8.81 -12.14 7.78
C ASP A 157 -8.22 -10.75 8.10
N ILE A 158 -8.29 -9.79 7.17
CA ILE A 158 -7.93 -8.38 7.42
C ILE A 158 -8.85 -7.78 8.47
N VAL A 159 -10.16 -8.06 8.44
CA VAL A 159 -11.11 -7.58 9.46
C VAL A 159 -10.74 -8.16 10.83
N LYS A 160 -10.45 -9.46 10.93
CA LYS A 160 -10.00 -10.08 12.19
C LYS A 160 -8.69 -9.47 12.70
N ILE A 161 -7.73 -9.20 11.81
CA ILE A 161 -6.47 -8.53 12.20
C ILE A 161 -6.76 -7.14 12.77
N LYS A 162 -7.63 -6.36 12.12
CA LYS A 162 -8.03 -5.02 12.61
C LYS A 162 -8.75 -5.08 13.96
N GLU A 163 -9.61 -6.08 14.17
CA GLU A 163 -10.24 -6.32 15.47
C GLU A 163 -9.19 -6.61 16.56
N VAL A 164 -8.23 -7.50 16.28
CA VAL A 164 -7.13 -7.82 17.20
C VAL A 164 -6.21 -6.62 17.45
N GLU A 165 -5.99 -5.76 16.45
CA GLU A 165 -5.24 -4.51 16.61
C GLU A 165 -5.98 -3.52 17.50
N ALA A 166 -7.30 -3.35 17.32
CA ALA A 166 -8.12 -2.51 18.19
C ALA A 166 -8.18 -3.04 19.63
N GLU A 167 -8.25 -4.36 19.82
CA GLU A 167 -8.13 -5.01 21.13
C GLU A 167 -6.74 -4.77 21.76
N ASN A 168 -5.67 -4.83 20.97
CA ASN A 168 -4.34 -4.50 21.47
C ASN A 168 -4.18 -3.02 21.85
N ASP A 169 -4.76 -2.10 21.08
CA ASP A 169 -4.69 -0.67 21.37
C ASP A 169 -5.52 -0.31 22.61
N THR A 170 -6.68 -0.94 22.81
CA THR A 170 -7.45 -0.78 24.05
C THR A 170 -6.68 -1.35 25.25
N LEU A 171 -6.07 -2.54 25.15
CA LEU A 171 -5.21 -3.08 26.20
C LEU A 171 -4.01 -2.17 26.50
N ARG A 172 -3.38 -1.57 25.48
CA ARG A 172 -2.29 -0.59 25.66
C ARG A 172 -2.76 0.66 26.39
N GLN A 173 -3.95 1.17 26.07
CA GLN A 173 -4.54 2.31 26.77
C GLN A 173 -4.86 1.98 28.23
N GLU A 174 -5.38 0.78 28.50
CA GLU A 174 -5.62 0.30 29.87
C GLU A 174 -4.32 0.18 30.67
N LEU A 175 -3.24 -0.30 30.04
CA LEU A 175 -1.91 -0.40 30.65
C LEU A 175 -1.34 0.97 30.99
N LEU A 176 -1.44 1.94 30.06
CA LEU A 176 -1.04 3.33 30.31
C LEU A 176 -1.89 3.99 31.42
N ALA A 177 -3.19 3.70 31.48
CA ALA A 177 -4.05 4.20 32.55
C ALA A 177 -3.71 3.56 33.91
N ALA A 178 -3.34 2.29 33.92
CA ALA A 178 -2.85 1.59 35.11
C ALA A 178 -1.50 2.15 35.59
N ASP A 179 -0.57 2.43 34.68
CA ASP A 179 0.71 3.05 34.98
C ASP A 179 0.53 4.45 35.58
N LYS A 180 -0.29 5.30 34.97
CA LYS A 180 -0.64 6.63 35.53
C LYS A 180 -1.26 6.53 36.92
N LYS A 181 -2.13 5.54 37.16
CA LYS A 181 -2.69 5.29 38.50
C LYS A 181 -1.62 4.83 39.48
N SER A 182 -0.64 4.05 39.03
CA SER A 182 0.49 3.62 39.86
C SER A 182 1.39 4.80 40.24
N GLU A 183 1.67 5.71 39.30
CA GLU A 183 2.44 6.93 39.52
C GLU A 183 1.74 7.88 40.48
N LEU A 184 0.42 8.05 40.33
CA LEU A 184 -0.39 8.83 41.26
C LEU A 184 -0.33 8.26 42.67
N ARG A 185 -0.47 6.93 42.82
CA ARG A 185 -0.33 6.26 44.12
C ARG A 185 1.08 6.40 44.70
N ALA A 186 2.12 6.35 43.86
CA ALA A 186 3.49 6.56 44.29
C ALA A 186 3.72 7.98 44.81
N SER A 187 3.16 8.98 44.12
CA SER A 187 3.18 10.38 44.55
C SER A 187 2.41 10.61 45.86
N GLU A 188 1.20 10.04 45.99
CA GLU A 188 0.42 10.07 47.23
C GLU A 188 1.17 9.43 48.41
N LEU A 189 1.87 8.33 48.16
CA LEU A 189 2.67 7.63 49.17
C LEU A 189 3.90 8.46 49.58
N GLN A 190 4.53 9.15 48.62
CA GLN A 190 5.61 10.08 48.88
C GLN A 190 5.14 11.28 49.71
N GLU A 191 4.02 11.91 49.38
CA GLU A 191 3.43 12.99 50.17
C GLU A 191 3.11 12.54 51.60
N LEU A 192 2.57 11.33 51.76
CA LEU A 192 2.26 10.78 53.07
C LEU A 192 3.53 10.53 53.89
N GLN A 193 4.60 10.08 53.24
CA GLN A 193 5.91 9.89 53.86
C GLN A 193 6.54 11.23 54.30
N GLU A 194 6.42 12.29 53.49
CA GLU A 194 6.85 13.63 53.85
C GLU A 194 6.05 14.19 55.04
N LYS A 195 4.72 14.05 55.01
CA LYS A 195 3.83 14.44 56.12
C LYS A 195 4.20 13.69 57.41
N TYR A 196 4.45 12.38 57.33
CA TYR A 196 4.90 11.58 58.46
C TYR A 196 6.25 12.05 59.00
N GLN A 197 7.21 12.34 58.13
CA GLN A 197 8.53 12.82 58.52
C GLN A 197 8.44 14.20 59.20
N HIS A 198 7.63 15.12 58.67
CA HIS A 198 7.36 16.41 59.29
C HIS A 198 6.73 16.25 60.70
N VAL A 199 5.74 15.36 60.86
CA VAL A 199 5.13 15.08 62.18
C VAL A 199 6.15 14.49 63.15
N LYS A 200 7.02 13.59 62.68
CA LYS A 200 8.09 13.00 63.48
C LYS A 200 9.08 14.06 63.97
N ASP A 201 9.48 14.99 63.10
CA ASP A 201 10.40 16.07 63.44
C ASP A 201 9.79 17.04 64.44
N LEU A 202 8.51 17.41 64.24
CA LEU A 202 7.74 18.24 65.17
C LEU A 202 7.62 17.57 66.56
N ASN A 203 7.36 16.27 66.60
CA ASN A 203 7.32 15.50 67.86
C ASN A 203 8.71 15.46 68.53
N SER A 204 9.78 15.33 67.75
CA SER A 204 11.15 15.40 68.28
C SER A 204 11.45 16.77 68.91
N GLU A 205 11.01 17.86 68.27
CA GLU A 205 11.16 19.21 68.80
C GLU A 205 10.33 19.42 70.07
N GLN A 206 9.08 18.94 70.08
CA GLN A 206 8.24 18.99 71.26
C GLN A 206 8.87 18.23 72.43
N ARG A 207 9.46 17.05 72.18
CA ARG A 207 10.22 16.30 73.20
C ARG A 207 11.43 17.09 73.71
N LYS A 208 12.20 17.73 72.82
CA LYS A 208 13.33 18.60 73.20
C LYS A 208 12.86 19.78 74.07
N LYS A 209 11.78 20.46 73.66
CA LYS A 209 11.16 21.57 74.41
C LYS A 209 10.67 21.09 75.78
N PHE A 210 9.98 19.94 75.85
CA PHE A 210 9.53 19.34 77.09
C PHE A 210 10.69 18.98 78.02
N ASN A 211 11.77 18.38 77.50
CA ASN A 211 12.97 18.09 78.28
C ASN A 211 13.62 19.37 78.82
N SER A 212 13.72 20.43 78.00
CA SER A 212 14.25 21.72 78.46
C SER A 212 13.38 22.37 79.56
N LEU A 213 12.06 22.19 79.48
CA LEU A 213 11.13 22.66 80.52
C LEU A 213 11.28 21.82 81.79
N LYS A 214 11.37 20.50 81.64
CA LYS A 214 11.64 19.56 82.74
C LYS A 214 12.94 19.93 83.46
N ASP A 215 14.02 20.22 82.73
CA ASP A 215 15.30 20.62 83.32
C ASP A 215 15.20 21.95 84.06
N ARG A 216 14.50 22.94 83.47
CA ARG A 216 14.19 24.21 84.16
C ARG A 216 13.38 23.98 85.43
N PHE A 217 12.37 23.10 85.41
CA PHE A 217 11.59 22.74 86.60
C PHE A 217 12.46 22.08 87.66
N ILE A 218 13.36 21.17 87.28
CA ILE A 218 14.34 20.55 88.19
C ILE A 218 15.23 21.62 88.81
N ASP A 219 15.72 22.60 88.04
CA ASP A 219 16.55 23.68 88.56
C ASP A 219 15.80 24.63 89.49
N VAL A 220 14.56 24.99 89.17
CA VAL A 220 13.68 25.75 90.07
C VAL A 220 13.45 24.96 91.36
N HIS A 221 13.20 23.65 91.26
CA HIS A 221 13.04 22.78 92.43
C HIS A 221 14.31 22.73 93.30
N ARG A 222 15.50 22.63 92.68
CA ARG A 222 16.79 22.70 93.38
C ARG A 222 16.98 24.05 94.07
N LYS A 223 16.68 25.17 93.40
CA LYS A 223 16.75 26.52 93.99
C LYS A 223 15.77 26.67 95.15
N LEU A 224 14.54 26.18 95.01
CA LEU A 224 13.54 26.19 96.07
C LEU A 224 13.98 25.35 97.27
N LYS A 225 14.59 24.19 97.03
CA LYS A 225 15.17 23.35 98.09
C LYS A 225 16.26 24.10 98.86
N LYS A 226 17.21 24.73 98.15
CA LYS A 226 18.24 25.58 98.78
C LYS A 226 17.64 26.75 99.57
N LEU A 227 16.58 27.38 99.05
CA LEU A 227 15.90 28.47 99.76
C LEU A 227 15.19 27.97 101.03
N LYS A 228 14.59 26.78 101.00
CA LYS A 228 14.04 26.12 102.19
C LYS A 228 15.12 25.80 103.21
N GLU A 229 16.28 25.30 102.76
CA GLU A 229 17.44 25.07 103.63
C GLU A 229 17.93 26.39 104.27
N CYS A 230 18.08 27.47 103.50
CA CYS A 230 18.43 28.79 104.04
C CYS A 230 17.39 29.32 105.03
N ARG A 231 16.09 29.10 104.77
CA ARG A 231 15.01 29.46 105.71
C ARG A 231 15.11 28.67 107.02
N CYS A 232 15.41 27.38 106.96
CA CYS A 232 15.64 26.57 108.17
C CYS A 232 16.79 27.13 109.00
N VAL A 233 17.94 27.42 108.37
CA VAL A 233 19.10 28.01 109.05
C VAL A 233 18.76 29.38 109.65
N LEU A 234 17.99 30.22 108.96
CA LEU A 234 17.53 31.51 109.50
C LEU A 234 16.57 31.34 110.68
N LEU A 235 15.70 30.34 110.65
CA LEU A 235 14.80 30.04 111.77
C LEU A 235 15.57 29.50 112.98
N GLU A 236 16.59 28.67 112.75
CA GLU A 236 17.51 28.18 113.79
C GLU A 236 18.25 29.34 114.44
N THR A 237 18.86 30.24 113.65
CA THR A 237 19.53 31.44 114.21
C THR A 237 18.54 32.37 114.90
N GLN A 238 17.32 32.55 114.37
CA GLN A 238 16.27 33.31 115.06
C GLN A 238 15.89 32.68 116.41
N HIS A 239 15.79 31.35 116.50
CA HIS A 239 15.51 30.65 117.75
C HIS A 239 16.68 30.78 118.74
N GLU A 240 17.94 30.72 118.28
CA GLU A 240 19.12 30.97 119.10
C GLU A 240 19.17 32.40 119.64
N TYR A 241 18.83 33.40 118.81
CA TYR A 241 18.72 34.79 119.24
C TYR A 241 17.56 34.99 120.24
N ALA A 242 16.39 34.40 119.99
CA ALA A 242 15.26 34.47 120.91
C ALA A 242 15.60 33.83 122.28
N ALA A 243 16.26 32.67 122.27
CA ALA A 243 16.74 32.03 123.48
C ALA A 243 17.78 32.87 124.23
N SER A 244 18.65 33.58 123.50
CA SER A 244 19.63 34.52 124.08
C SER A 244 18.94 35.74 124.70
N VAL A 245 17.91 36.28 124.07
CA VAL A 245 17.10 37.38 124.61
C VAL A 245 16.36 36.95 125.88
N SER A 246 15.80 35.74 125.92
CA SER A 246 15.17 35.21 127.14
C SER A 246 16.17 35.11 128.29
N LYS A 247 17.42 34.69 128.05
CA LYS A 247 18.47 34.71 129.08
C LYS A 247 18.78 36.12 129.58
N TRP A 248 18.88 37.11 128.68
CA TRP A 248 19.07 38.50 129.07
C TRP A 248 17.90 39.05 129.89
N GLN A 249 16.67 38.65 129.55
CA GLN A 249 15.49 39.03 130.34
C GLN A 249 15.55 38.43 131.76
N GLU A 250 15.96 37.16 131.91
CA GLU A 250 16.17 36.54 133.23
C GLU A 250 17.25 37.25 134.04
N GLU A 251 18.38 37.62 133.42
CA GLU A 251 19.45 38.37 134.06
C GLU A 251 18.99 39.78 134.49
N ILE A 252 18.21 40.48 133.66
CA ILE A 252 17.63 41.79 134.00
C ILE A 252 16.63 41.66 135.15
N ILE A 253 15.77 40.63 135.12
CA ILE A 253 14.80 40.38 136.20
C ILE A 253 15.55 40.11 137.50
N SER A 254 16.57 39.26 137.49
CA SER A 254 17.39 38.98 138.67
C SER A 254 18.08 40.23 139.21
N ALA A 255 18.64 41.08 138.33
CA ALA A 255 19.23 42.36 138.73
C ALA A 255 18.18 43.34 139.31
N SER A 256 16.97 43.35 138.75
CA SER A 256 15.87 44.20 139.23
C SER A 256 15.33 43.76 140.59
N GLN A 257 15.24 42.44 140.84
CA GLN A 257 14.83 41.87 142.13
C GLN A 257 15.83 42.24 143.22
N LEU A 258 17.14 42.15 142.92
CA LEU A 258 18.20 42.56 143.84
C LEU A 258 18.12 44.04 144.22
N LEU A 259 17.67 44.89 143.28
CA LEU A 259 17.46 46.32 143.52
C LEU A 259 16.20 46.58 144.35
N CYS A 260 15.11 45.85 144.08
CA CYS A 260 13.88 45.90 144.86
C CYS A 260 14.11 45.47 146.32
N ASP A 261 14.87 44.39 146.56
CA ASP A 261 15.21 43.91 147.91
C ASP A 261 16.03 44.96 148.69
N LYS A 262 16.89 45.70 148.00
CA LYS A 262 17.63 46.81 148.61
C LYS A 262 16.71 47.99 148.96
N MET A 263 15.71 48.25 148.12
CA MET A 263 14.75 49.34 148.31
C MET A 263 13.74 49.04 149.42
N THR A 264 13.31 47.79 149.57
CA THR A 264 12.44 47.36 150.69
C THR A 264 13.16 47.43 152.03
N SER A 265 14.44 47.01 152.10
CA SER A 265 15.25 47.15 153.31
C SER A 265 15.38 48.60 153.78
N LEU A 266 15.54 49.56 152.86
CA LEU A 266 15.54 50.99 153.18
C LEU A 266 14.15 51.52 153.59
N HIS A 267 13.08 50.93 153.07
CA HIS A 267 11.71 51.31 153.43
C HIS A 267 11.37 50.85 154.86
N GLU A 268 11.77 49.64 155.24
CA GLU A 268 11.59 49.09 156.59
C GLU A 268 12.34 49.91 157.65
N GLU A 269 13.54 50.41 157.33
CA GLU A 269 14.32 51.29 158.22
C GLU A 269 13.62 52.65 158.44
N ASN A 270 12.97 53.20 157.41
CA ASN A 270 12.19 54.44 157.50
C ASN A 270 10.86 54.29 158.27
N GLU A 271 10.22 53.12 158.18
CA GLU A 271 8.99 52.82 158.94
C GLU A 271 9.27 52.66 160.45
N MET A 272 10.44 52.17 160.84
CA MET A 272 10.84 52.09 162.25
C MET A 272 11.02 53.49 162.86
N LEU A 273 11.58 54.45 162.11
CA LEU A 273 11.74 55.85 162.52
C LEU A 273 10.38 56.59 162.60
N LYS A 274 9.42 56.25 161.75
CA LYS A 274 8.05 56.78 161.82
C LYS A 274 7.29 56.31 163.06
N LYS A 275 7.45 55.05 163.47
CA LYS A 275 6.75 54.48 164.62
C LYS A 275 7.25 55.00 165.97
N GLU A 276 8.50 55.46 166.06
CA GLU A 276 9.00 56.20 167.24
C GLU A 276 8.42 57.62 167.34
N SER A 277 8.10 58.25 166.20
CA SER A 277 7.52 59.61 166.17
C SER A 277 6.02 59.65 166.52
N GLU A 278 5.29 58.55 166.44
CA GLU A 278 3.82 58.52 166.58
C GLU A 278 3.29 58.21 168.00
N LEU A 279 4.16 57.89 168.97
CA LEU A 279 3.76 57.56 170.35
C LEU A 279 3.61 58.75 171.31
N VAL A 280 3.96 59.98 170.89
CA VAL A 280 3.99 61.17 171.79
C VAL A 280 2.84 62.19 171.55
N ALA A 281 2.02 62.06 170.50
CA ALA A 281 1.08 63.14 170.12
C ALA A 281 -0.41 62.74 170.05
N LYS A 282 -0.89 61.85 170.94
CA LYS A 282 -2.33 61.53 171.07
C LYS A 282 -2.95 62.14 172.34
N GLU A 283 -3.17 63.46 172.33
CA GLU A 283 -4.20 64.13 173.12
C GLU A 283 -4.86 65.24 172.28
N THR A 284 -6.17 65.41 172.44
CA THR A 284 -7.08 66.45 171.89
C THR A 284 -7.66 66.35 170.46
N ARG A 285 -8.94 65.93 170.45
CA ARG A 285 -10.15 66.56 169.88
C ARG A 285 -10.51 66.43 168.37
N ASN A 286 -11.57 65.64 168.16
CA ASN A 286 -12.89 65.98 167.61
C ASN A 286 -13.05 66.88 166.35
N SER A 287 -13.62 66.24 165.31
CA SER A 287 -14.73 66.64 164.41
C SER A 287 -14.67 67.96 163.63
N ASP A 288 -14.82 67.92 162.29
CA ASP A 288 -16.03 68.36 161.53
C ASP A 288 -15.82 68.49 159.98
N SER A 289 -16.89 68.22 159.20
CA SER A 289 -17.20 68.59 157.79
C SER A 289 -16.30 68.09 156.63
N GLY A 290 -16.73 67.85 155.37
CA GLY A 290 -17.98 68.02 154.64
C GLY A 290 -17.69 68.08 153.11
N ILE A 291 -18.57 67.47 152.31
CA ILE A 291 -18.98 67.84 150.92
C ILE A 291 -18.07 67.48 149.70
N ASP A 292 -18.62 66.57 148.89
CA ASP A 292 -18.67 66.45 147.42
C ASP A 292 -17.51 66.90 146.50
N ARG A 293 -16.81 65.89 145.96
CA ARG A 293 -16.13 65.95 144.65
C ARG A 293 -16.09 64.58 143.96
N GLU A 294 -17.18 63.82 144.00
CA GLU A 294 -17.38 62.59 143.22
C GLU A 294 -18.29 62.84 142.02
N ARG A 295 -17.99 63.93 141.31
CA ARG A 295 -18.69 64.38 140.11
C ARG A 295 -17.63 64.82 139.11
N LEU A 296 -16.95 63.87 138.44
CA LEU A 296 -16.34 64.10 137.11
C LEU A 296 -15.65 62.90 136.43
N LEU A 297 -15.77 61.66 136.91
CA LEU A 297 -15.23 60.49 136.18
C LEU A 297 -16.23 59.34 136.02
N LEU A 298 -17.53 59.65 136.05
CA LEU A 298 -18.67 58.75 135.80
C LEU A 298 -19.49 59.20 134.56
N ARG A 299 -18.82 59.79 133.56
CA ARG A 299 -19.50 60.32 132.34
C ARG A 299 -18.92 59.86 131.01
N ILE A 300 -17.96 58.92 130.97
CA ILE A 300 -17.37 58.45 129.70
C ILE A 300 -17.49 56.93 129.49
N ASN A 301 -17.87 56.13 130.50
CA ASN A 301 -17.73 54.67 130.41
C ASN A 301 -19.01 53.82 130.33
N ASP A 302 -20.20 54.39 130.08
CA ASP A 302 -21.44 53.56 130.03
C ASP A 302 -22.40 53.89 128.87
N LEU A 303 -21.92 54.50 127.77
CA LEU A 303 -22.72 54.72 126.54
C LEU A 303 -22.28 53.92 125.30
N GLU A 304 -21.51 52.85 125.47
CA GLU A 304 -21.38 51.79 124.45
C GLU A 304 -21.52 50.38 125.05
N ARG A 305 -22.17 50.31 126.23
CA ARG A 305 -22.57 49.05 126.83
C ARG A 305 -23.86 48.57 126.19
N LEU A 306 -23.66 47.84 125.10
CA LEU A 306 -24.48 46.67 124.78
C LEU A 306 -25.93 46.99 124.36
N THR A 307 -26.01 47.52 123.14
CA THR A 307 -26.90 47.10 122.04
C THR A 307 -26.85 45.57 121.77
N LYS A 308 -26.74 44.77 122.83
CA LYS A 308 -26.74 43.31 122.78
C LYS A 308 -27.74 42.80 123.79
N ILE A 309 -28.94 42.55 123.27
CA ILE A 309 -29.69 41.32 123.52
C ILE A 309 -30.08 41.11 124.99
N VAL A 310 -31.35 41.37 125.31
CA VAL A 310 -32.30 40.37 125.84
C VAL A 310 -33.58 41.13 126.22
N LYS A 311 -34.71 40.71 125.62
CA LYS A 311 -36.13 40.78 126.08
C LYS A 311 -37.00 40.90 124.83
N GLN A 312 -37.33 39.81 124.13
CA GLN A 312 -38.19 38.73 124.58
C GLN A 312 -39.34 39.18 125.50
N GLN A 313 -40.53 39.11 124.89
CA GLN A 313 -41.80 38.62 125.42
C GLN A 313 -42.68 39.52 126.31
N LYS A 314 -43.86 39.74 125.72
CA LYS A 314 -45.22 39.58 126.28
C LYS A 314 -45.84 40.71 127.14
N ASN A 315 -46.90 41.24 126.53
CA ASN A 315 -48.31 41.22 126.96
C ASN A 315 -48.91 42.38 127.77
N GLY A 316 -50.10 42.78 127.29
CA GLY A 316 -51.24 43.35 128.01
C GLY A 316 -51.34 44.87 127.92
N LEU A 317 -52.47 45.53 127.61
CA LEU A 317 -53.89 45.14 127.60
C LEU A 317 -54.74 46.20 126.86
N ASP A 318 -55.97 45.78 126.52
CA ASP A 318 -57.23 46.55 126.31
C ASP A 318 -57.67 46.98 124.89
N VAL A 319 -58.27 46.04 124.12
CA VAL A 319 -59.09 46.29 122.91
C VAL A 319 -60.27 45.29 122.82
N GLU A 320 -60.85 44.84 123.94
CA GLU A 320 -61.87 43.76 123.93
C GLU A 320 -63.33 44.27 123.93
N SER A 321 -63.54 45.56 124.15
CA SER A 321 -64.87 46.19 124.19
C SER A 321 -65.37 46.69 122.81
N LEU A 322 -64.45 47.14 121.95
CA LEU A 322 -64.78 47.71 120.63
C LEU A 322 -64.95 46.65 119.53
N LEU A 323 -64.40 45.45 119.72
CA LEU A 323 -64.41 44.37 118.73
C LEU A 323 -65.76 43.64 118.63
N LYS A 324 -66.58 43.64 119.70
CA LYS A 324 -67.90 42.95 119.70
C LYS A 324 -69.01 43.73 118.99
N LYS A 325 -68.87 45.05 118.81
CA LYS A 325 -69.87 45.88 118.08
C LYS A 325 -69.58 46.00 116.57
N LEU A 326 -68.33 45.77 116.15
CA LEU A 326 -67.94 45.80 114.73
C LEU A 326 -68.29 44.49 114.00
N ILE A 327 -68.12 43.34 114.67
CA ILE A 327 -68.37 42.01 114.07
C ILE A 327 -69.85 41.79 113.71
N ALA A 328 -70.79 42.36 114.48
CA ALA A 328 -72.22 42.18 114.23
C ALA A 328 -72.75 43.00 113.02
N ALA A 329 -72.08 44.10 112.66
CA ALA A 329 -72.44 44.91 111.49
C ALA A 329 -71.81 44.38 110.17
N GLU A 330 -70.68 43.67 110.27
CA GLU A 330 -69.96 43.11 109.12
C GLU A 330 -70.59 41.82 108.58
N GLN A 331 -71.21 41.02 109.45
CA GLN A 331 -71.85 39.74 109.07
C GLN A 331 -73.14 39.93 108.26
N LEU A 332 -73.90 41.01 108.47
CA LEU A 332 -75.12 41.30 107.69
C LEU A 332 -74.82 41.89 106.30
N ALA A 333 -73.67 42.56 106.13
CA ALA A 333 -73.22 43.13 104.86
C ALA A 333 -72.46 42.10 103.98
N ALA A 334 -72.04 40.97 104.53
CA ALA A 334 -71.39 39.88 103.81
C ALA A 334 -72.40 39.01 103.04
N THR A 335 -73.52 38.65 103.68
CA THR A 335 -74.54 37.78 103.07
C THR A 335 -75.24 38.41 101.86
N VAL A 336 -75.49 39.73 101.88
CA VAL A 336 -76.09 40.45 100.74
C VAL A 336 -75.09 40.60 99.57
N ARG A 337 -73.80 40.77 99.85
CA ARG A 337 -72.75 40.83 98.81
C ARG A 337 -72.48 39.47 98.17
N GLU A 338 -72.60 38.38 98.93
CA GLU A 338 -72.35 37.02 98.44
C GLU A 338 -73.49 36.52 97.53
N GLN A 339 -74.75 36.89 97.82
CA GLN A 339 -75.89 36.56 96.95
C GLN A 339 -75.84 37.34 95.61
N HIS A 340 -75.49 38.63 95.63
CA HIS A 340 -75.37 39.42 94.40
C HIS A 340 -74.18 39.01 93.53
N LYS A 341 -73.08 38.55 94.15
CA LYS A 341 -71.90 38.04 93.44
C LYS A 341 -72.20 36.69 92.76
N ALA A 342 -72.94 35.81 93.42
CA ALA A 342 -73.33 34.52 92.86
C ALA A 342 -74.22 34.63 91.61
N GLU A 343 -75.14 35.60 91.54
CA GLU A 343 -75.96 35.83 90.34
C GLU A 343 -75.18 36.46 89.17
N VAL A 344 -74.26 37.39 89.45
CA VAL A 344 -73.40 38.00 88.42
C VAL A 344 -72.43 36.98 87.84
N ASP A 345 -71.84 36.11 88.68
CA ASP A 345 -70.95 35.04 88.22
C ASP A 345 -71.71 34.00 87.37
N ARG A 346 -72.97 33.70 87.69
CA ARG A 346 -73.81 32.78 86.91
C ARG A 346 -74.17 33.31 85.52
N LEU A 347 -74.46 34.61 85.41
CA LEU A 347 -74.74 35.27 84.13
C LEU A 347 -73.48 35.44 83.27
N SER A 348 -72.32 35.66 83.90
CA SER A 348 -71.03 35.79 83.20
C SER A 348 -70.56 34.47 82.59
N ILE A 349 -70.79 33.34 83.27
CA ILE A 349 -70.46 32.00 82.77
C ILE A 349 -71.31 31.63 81.55
N LEU A 350 -72.62 31.92 81.56
CA LEU A 350 -73.51 31.62 80.43
C LEU A 350 -73.16 32.45 79.17
N LEU A 351 -72.79 33.72 79.33
CA LEU A 351 -72.33 34.57 78.21
C LEU A 351 -70.97 34.12 77.66
N SER A 352 -70.06 33.64 78.53
CA SER A 352 -68.75 33.12 78.11
C SER A 352 -68.86 31.80 77.35
N ASP A 353 -69.73 30.89 77.78
CA ASP A 353 -69.93 29.59 77.13
C ASP A 353 -70.64 29.71 75.77
N GLN A 354 -71.55 30.68 75.63
CA GLN A 354 -72.20 30.96 74.35
C GLN A 354 -71.23 31.61 73.34
N GLN A 355 -70.38 32.54 73.80
CA GLN A 355 -69.31 33.12 72.95
C GLN A 355 -68.20 32.12 72.58
N LYS A 356 -67.91 31.12 73.43
CA LYS A 356 -66.94 30.06 73.10
C LYS A 356 -67.47 29.13 72.00
N LYS A 357 -68.75 28.72 72.05
CA LYS A 357 -69.34 27.88 71.00
C LYS A 357 -69.41 28.56 69.63
N ASP A 358 -69.70 29.87 69.59
CA ASP A 358 -69.72 30.64 68.34
C ASP A 358 -68.29 30.90 67.79
N LYS A 359 -67.29 31.03 68.67
CA LYS A 359 -65.86 31.13 68.27
C LYS A 359 -65.26 29.80 67.84
N GLU A 360 -65.62 28.69 68.46
CA GLU A 360 -65.14 27.35 68.09
C GLU A 360 -65.68 26.91 66.73
N SER A 361 -66.96 27.17 66.45
CA SER A 361 -67.58 26.85 65.16
C SER A 361 -67.06 27.73 64.01
N SER A 362 -66.83 29.03 64.25
CA SER A 362 -66.21 29.92 63.26
C SER A 362 -64.72 29.60 63.04
N ASN A 363 -63.97 29.26 64.08
CA ASN A 363 -62.57 28.83 63.94
C ASN A 363 -62.43 27.50 63.20
N LEU A 364 -63.34 26.54 63.41
CA LEU A 364 -63.31 25.29 62.63
C LEU A 364 -63.53 25.55 61.14
N ASN A 365 -64.50 26.39 60.78
CA ASN A 365 -64.74 26.73 59.37
C ASN A 365 -63.55 27.48 58.76
N ILE A 366 -62.95 28.44 59.46
CA ILE A 366 -61.76 29.18 59.00
C ILE A 366 -60.57 28.23 58.84
N SER A 367 -60.36 27.28 59.75
CA SER A 367 -59.32 26.26 59.64
C SER A 367 -59.55 25.30 58.46
N VAL A 368 -60.80 24.91 58.20
CA VAL A 368 -61.14 24.02 57.08
C VAL A 368 -60.97 24.75 55.74
N PHE A 369 -61.36 26.03 55.65
CA PHE A 369 -61.10 26.82 54.45
C PHE A 369 -59.61 27.14 54.27
N GLY A 370 -58.88 27.40 55.35
CA GLY A 370 -57.43 27.61 55.33
C GLY A 370 -56.68 26.38 54.83
N THR A 371 -56.97 25.20 55.37
CA THR A 371 -56.36 23.94 54.91
C THR A 371 -56.71 23.63 53.45
N LYS A 372 -57.93 23.92 52.99
CA LYS A 372 -58.30 23.78 51.57
C LYS A 372 -57.59 24.79 50.67
N LEU A 373 -57.39 26.02 51.13
CA LEU A 373 -56.65 27.04 50.40
C LEU A 373 -55.16 26.68 50.28
N ASP A 374 -54.57 26.15 51.36
CA ASP A 374 -53.18 25.68 51.37
C ASP A 374 -52.99 24.46 50.45
N GLN A 375 -53.97 23.54 50.44
CA GLN A 375 -53.98 22.42 49.50
C GLN A 375 -54.07 22.89 48.04
N LEU A 376 -54.96 23.83 47.74
CA LEU A 376 -55.07 24.42 46.40
C LEU A 376 -53.81 25.18 46.00
N GLN A 377 -53.19 25.94 46.91
CA GLN A 377 -51.91 26.61 46.65
C GLN A 377 -50.76 25.61 46.43
N SER A 378 -50.75 24.48 47.14
CA SER A 378 -49.78 23.41 46.92
C SER A 378 -49.94 22.78 45.54
N ILE A 379 -51.18 22.54 45.10
CA ILE A 379 -51.47 21.99 43.77
C ILE A 379 -51.10 23.00 42.67
N VAL A 380 -51.41 24.29 42.86
CA VAL A 380 -51.01 25.33 41.90
C VAL A 380 -49.49 25.40 41.80
N LYS A 381 -48.75 25.34 42.92
CA LYS A 381 -47.29 25.30 42.91
C LYS A 381 -46.75 24.05 42.21
N SER A 382 -47.32 22.87 42.45
CA SER A 382 -46.87 21.64 41.77
C SER A 382 -47.12 21.70 40.27
N LEU A 383 -48.29 22.19 39.84
CA LEU A 383 -48.61 22.39 38.42
C LEU A 383 -47.72 23.45 37.77
N GLN A 384 -47.28 24.45 38.53
CA GLN A 384 -46.39 25.49 38.05
C GLN A 384 -44.96 24.95 37.86
N VAL A 385 -44.45 24.16 38.81
CA VAL A 385 -43.19 23.44 38.67
C VAL A 385 -43.25 22.44 37.51
N GLU A 386 -44.36 21.73 37.34
CA GLU A 386 -44.54 20.79 36.23
C GLU A 386 -44.57 21.51 34.87
N ARG A 387 -45.26 22.65 34.78
CA ARG A 387 -45.23 23.52 33.58
C ARG A 387 -43.81 23.97 33.26
N ASP A 388 -43.08 24.50 34.24
CA ASP A 388 -41.72 25.00 34.04
C ASP A 388 -40.78 23.85 33.63
N THR A 389 -40.97 22.65 34.20
CA THR A 389 -40.22 21.45 33.81
C THR A 389 -40.53 21.00 32.38
N GLN A 390 -41.79 21.09 31.94
CA GLN A 390 -42.16 20.79 30.55
C GLN A 390 -41.67 21.86 29.58
N GLN A 391 -41.65 23.14 29.98
CA GLN A 391 -41.09 24.24 29.20
C GLN A 391 -39.61 24.01 28.92
N ILE A 392 -38.81 23.67 29.94
CA ILE A 392 -37.38 23.36 29.80
C ILE A 392 -37.18 22.17 28.84
N LYS A 393 -38.00 21.11 28.94
CA LYS A 393 -37.92 19.96 28.02
C LYS A 393 -38.24 20.33 26.58
N VAL A 394 -39.19 21.23 26.35
CA VAL A 394 -39.51 21.72 25.00
C VAL A 394 -38.34 22.54 24.44
N GLU A 395 -37.73 23.42 25.25
CA GLU A 395 -36.54 24.18 24.86
C GLU A 395 -35.33 23.27 24.56
N ASP A 396 -35.12 22.23 25.36
CA ASP A 396 -34.07 21.21 25.12
C ASP A 396 -34.32 20.43 23.82
N LEU A 397 -35.58 20.07 23.54
CA LEU A 397 -35.97 19.38 22.31
C LEU A 397 -35.85 20.30 21.07
N GLU A 398 -36.18 21.59 21.20
CA GLU A 398 -35.93 22.58 20.15
C GLU A 398 -34.44 22.75 19.88
N GLY A 399 -33.60 22.81 20.93
CA GLY A 399 -32.15 22.81 20.82
C GLY A 399 -31.61 21.57 20.11
N ALA A 400 -32.14 20.38 20.45
CA ALA A 400 -31.78 19.13 19.77
C ALA A 400 -32.21 19.10 18.30
N CYS A 401 -33.39 19.62 17.96
CA CYS A 401 -33.86 19.74 16.59
C CYS A 401 -33.00 20.69 15.76
N ILE A 402 -32.57 21.82 16.33
CA ILE A 402 -31.66 22.78 15.68
C ILE A 402 -30.28 22.12 15.45
N ALA A 403 -29.74 21.42 16.45
CA ALA A 403 -28.47 20.71 16.32
C ALA A 403 -28.53 19.59 15.27
N LEU A 404 -29.63 18.83 15.21
CA LEU A 404 -29.88 17.82 14.17
C LEU A 404 -30.02 18.45 12.78
N SER A 405 -30.67 19.61 12.67
CA SER A 405 -30.78 20.36 11.40
C SER A 405 -29.41 20.83 10.90
N GLN A 406 -28.59 21.41 11.79
CA GLN A 406 -27.22 21.83 11.47
C GLN A 406 -26.35 20.64 11.06
N HIS A 407 -26.46 19.51 11.78
CA HIS A 407 -25.72 18.30 11.43
C HIS A 407 -26.12 17.74 10.06
N ASN A 408 -27.41 17.76 9.72
CA ASN A 408 -27.88 17.37 8.39
C ASN A 408 -27.35 18.32 7.30
N GLU A 409 -27.29 19.63 7.56
CA GLU A 409 -26.75 20.61 6.63
C GLU A 409 -25.24 20.43 6.41
N ASP A 410 -24.48 20.14 7.48
CA ASP A 410 -23.07 19.75 7.42
C ASP A 410 -22.86 18.44 6.65
N LEU A 411 -23.74 17.45 6.82
CA LEU A 411 -23.69 16.20 6.04
C LEU A 411 -23.97 16.45 4.55
N PHE A 412 -24.92 17.32 4.21
CA PHE A 412 -25.20 17.69 2.81
C PHE A 412 -24.04 18.45 2.16
N THR A 413 -23.38 19.36 2.88
CA THR A 413 -22.19 20.05 2.36
C THR A 413 -21.02 19.09 2.16
N ARG A 414 -20.83 18.13 3.07
CA ARG A 414 -19.79 17.10 2.95
C ARG A 414 -20.08 16.13 1.79
N LEU A 415 -21.34 15.76 1.57
CA LEU A 415 -21.77 14.98 0.41
C LEU A 415 -21.46 15.73 -0.89
N ARG A 416 -21.81 17.02 -0.98
CA ARG A 416 -21.49 17.86 -2.16
C ARG A 416 -19.99 17.99 -2.42
N LEU A 417 -19.17 18.07 -1.37
CA LEU A 417 -17.71 18.07 -1.51
C LEU A 417 -17.22 16.73 -2.06
N LYS A 418 -17.75 15.61 -1.54
CA LYS A 418 -17.42 14.27 -2.03
C LYS A 418 -17.87 14.05 -3.48
N GLU A 419 -19.02 14.56 -3.88
CA GLU A 419 -19.46 14.54 -5.28
C GLU A 419 -18.50 15.32 -6.20
N LYS A 420 -17.98 16.47 -5.75
CA LYS A 420 -16.96 17.23 -6.48
C LYS A 420 -15.63 16.49 -6.57
N GLU A 421 -15.19 15.84 -5.49
CA GLU A 421 -13.98 15.01 -5.48
C GLU A 421 -14.13 13.80 -6.41
N HIS A 422 -15.28 13.10 -6.39
CA HIS A 422 -15.57 12.01 -7.33
C HIS A 422 -15.59 12.48 -8.78
N MET A 423 -16.15 13.66 -9.06
CA MET A 423 -16.09 14.29 -10.37
C MET A 423 -14.64 14.60 -10.80
N GLY A 424 -13.80 15.07 -9.86
CA GLY A 424 -12.37 15.29 -10.06
C GLY A 424 -11.62 13.98 -10.39
N LEU A 425 -11.80 12.95 -9.56
CA LEU A 425 -11.21 11.62 -9.77
C LEU A 425 -11.67 10.96 -11.08
N LEU A 426 -12.93 11.16 -11.49
CA LEU A 426 -13.42 10.72 -12.80
C LEU A 426 -12.81 11.54 -13.95
N GLY A 427 -12.47 12.80 -13.72
CA GLY A 427 -11.66 13.62 -14.62
C GLY A 427 -10.26 13.04 -14.78
N GLU A 428 -9.56 12.84 -13.66
CA GLU A 428 -8.22 12.25 -13.63
C GLU A 428 -8.18 10.85 -14.24
N MET A 429 -9.18 9.99 -13.95
CA MET A 429 -9.30 8.67 -14.59
C MET A 429 -9.53 8.78 -16.10
N ARG A 430 -10.26 9.79 -16.58
CA ARG A 430 -10.42 10.00 -18.02
C ARG A 430 -9.12 10.44 -18.67
N GLU A 431 -8.41 11.39 -18.07
CA GLU A 431 -7.09 11.84 -18.55
C GLU A 431 -6.07 10.71 -18.54
N LEU A 432 -6.08 9.86 -17.50
CA LEU A 432 -5.18 8.71 -17.39
C LEU A 432 -5.52 7.63 -18.42
N ASN A 433 -6.81 7.40 -18.69
CA ASN A 433 -7.25 6.51 -19.77
C ASN A 433 -6.90 7.06 -21.15
N GLU A 434 -6.97 8.37 -21.36
CA GLU A 434 -6.58 9.02 -22.61
C GLU A 434 -5.05 8.97 -22.81
N ALA A 435 -4.28 9.15 -21.74
CA ALA A 435 -2.83 8.96 -21.75
C ALA A 435 -2.43 7.49 -21.98
N LEU A 436 -3.15 6.53 -21.37
CA LEU A 436 -2.96 5.10 -21.62
C LEU A 436 -3.30 4.73 -23.06
N LYS A 437 -4.36 5.31 -23.63
CA LYS A 437 -4.70 5.14 -25.05
C LYS A 437 -3.61 5.72 -25.96
N GLY A 438 -3.11 6.92 -25.66
CA GLY A 438 -1.97 7.51 -26.38
C GLY A 438 -0.71 6.66 -26.28
N ARG A 439 -0.42 6.05 -25.12
CA ARG A 439 0.66 5.08 -24.96
C ARG A 439 0.41 3.79 -25.74
N GLY A 440 -0.83 3.29 -25.74
CA GLY A 440 -1.25 2.14 -26.54
C GLY A 440 -1.08 2.36 -28.05
N ASP A 441 -1.37 3.56 -28.54
CA ASP A 441 -1.16 3.95 -29.94
C ASP A 441 0.33 4.07 -30.30
N VAL A 442 1.19 4.45 -29.34
CA VAL A 442 2.64 4.45 -29.52
C VAL A 442 3.20 3.03 -29.50
N ILE A 443 2.74 2.18 -28.57
CA ILE A 443 3.13 0.77 -28.50
C ILE A 443 2.70 0.04 -29.78
N SER A 444 1.49 0.30 -30.29
CA SER A 444 1.01 -0.29 -31.56
C SER A 444 1.88 0.14 -32.73
N ARG A 445 2.27 1.42 -32.81
CA ARG A 445 3.21 1.91 -33.82
C ARG A 445 4.61 1.29 -33.70
N LEU A 446 5.11 1.10 -32.47
CA LEU A 446 6.39 0.44 -32.22
C LEU A 446 6.33 -1.06 -32.56
N GLN A 447 5.21 -1.74 -32.28
CA GLN A 447 4.99 -3.13 -32.70
C GLN A 447 4.92 -3.26 -34.22
N GLU A 448 4.24 -2.35 -34.90
CA GLU A 448 4.20 -2.33 -36.37
C GLU A 448 5.60 -2.09 -36.96
N GLN A 449 6.39 -1.18 -36.37
CA GLN A 449 7.79 -0.98 -36.76
C GLN A 449 8.65 -2.22 -36.52
N HIS A 450 8.50 -2.88 -35.37
CA HIS A 450 9.20 -4.12 -35.06
C HIS A 450 8.80 -5.25 -36.03
N ASP A 451 7.53 -5.39 -36.40
CA ASP A 451 7.08 -6.39 -37.36
C ASP A 451 7.64 -6.13 -38.77
N VAL A 452 7.77 -4.86 -39.17
CA VAL A 452 8.45 -4.48 -40.41
C VAL A 452 9.95 -4.80 -40.35
N GLU A 453 10.61 -4.58 -39.23
CA GLU A 453 12.02 -4.98 -39.05
C GLU A 453 12.19 -6.48 -39.05
N VAL A 454 11.33 -7.24 -38.39
CA VAL A 454 11.33 -8.72 -38.40
C VAL A 454 11.13 -9.25 -39.83
N LYS A 455 10.25 -8.64 -40.62
CA LYS A 455 10.10 -8.98 -42.04
C LYS A 455 11.38 -8.72 -42.83
N LYS A 456 12.05 -7.58 -42.61
CA LYS A 456 13.36 -7.28 -43.23
C LYS A 456 14.44 -8.28 -42.80
N TYR A 457 14.48 -8.68 -41.53
CA TYR A 457 15.43 -9.70 -41.06
C TYR A 457 15.17 -11.05 -41.73
N ARG A 458 13.90 -11.47 -41.87
CA ARG A 458 13.55 -12.69 -42.61
C ARG A 458 13.93 -12.61 -44.09
N GLU A 459 13.70 -11.47 -44.75
CA GLU A 459 14.12 -11.25 -46.13
C GLU A 459 15.66 -11.32 -46.26
N LEU A 460 16.40 -10.73 -45.32
CA LEU A 460 17.87 -10.83 -45.27
C LEU A 460 18.35 -12.26 -45.00
N GLU A 461 17.67 -13.03 -44.15
CA GLU A 461 17.96 -14.46 -43.92
C GLU A 461 17.74 -15.29 -45.19
N VAL A 462 16.63 -15.06 -45.91
CA VAL A 462 16.37 -15.73 -47.20
C VAL A 462 17.46 -15.37 -48.21
N ASN A 463 17.81 -14.10 -48.35
CA ASN A 463 18.88 -13.64 -49.24
C ASN A 463 20.26 -14.23 -48.85
N LEU A 464 20.54 -14.37 -47.55
CA LEU A 464 21.76 -15.01 -47.05
C LEU A 464 21.78 -16.50 -47.41
N SER A 465 20.65 -17.20 -47.26
CA SER A 465 20.50 -18.61 -47.63
C SER A 465 20.69 -18.81 -49.15
N GLU A 466 20.11 -17.93 -49.97
CA GLU A 466 20.31 -17.95 -51.43
C GLU A 466 21.78 -17.70 -51.81
N CYS A 467 22.45 -16.77 -51.13
CA CYS A 467 23.86 -16.50 -51.34
C CYS A 467 24.74 -17.69 -50.90
N GLN A 468 24.41 -18.33 -49.78
CA GLN A 468 25.07 -19.56 -49.31
C GLN A 468 24.88 -20.72 -50.30
N GLN A 469 23.68 -20.88 -50.86
CA GLN A 469 23.40 -21.89 -51.88
C GLN A 469 24.22 -21.62 -53.16
N SER A 470 24.30 -20.36 -53.61
CA SER A 470 25.14 -19.99 -54.76
C SER A 470 26.63 -20.22 -54.49
N LEU A 471 27.11 -19.95 -53.27
CA LEU A 471 28.48 -20.26 -52.85
C LEU A 471 28.74 -21.76 -52.79
N TRP A 472 27.77 -22.56 -52.36
CA TRP A 472 27.86 -24.02 -52.35
C TRP A 472 27.93 -24.58 -53.77
N GLU A 473 27.09 -24.11 -54.69
CA GLU A 473 27.15 -24.48 -56.11
C GLU A 473 28.48 -24.10 -56.76
N LYS A 474 29.00 -22.90 -56.47
CA LYS A 474 30.33 -22.48 -56.93
C LYS A 474 31.44 -23.33 -56.31
N SER A 475 31.32 -23.71 -55.03
CA SER A 475 32.29 -24.57 -54.36
C SER A 475 32.30 -25.97 -54.96
N GLN A 476 31.13 -26.54 -55.26
CA GLN A 476 31.04 -27.80 -56.01
C GLN A 476 31.63 -27.68 -57.42
N LYS A 477 31.42 -26.53 -58.10
CA LYS A 477 32.05 -26.26 -59.40
C LYS A 477 33.57 -26.21 -59.29
N ILE A 478 34.09 -25.58 -58.24
CA ILE A 478 35.53 -25.51 -57.95
C ILE A 478 36.06 -26.91 -57.64
N GLU A 479 35.37 -27.71 -56.84
CA GLU A 479 35.75 -29.08 -56.52
C GLU A 479 35.73 -29.99 -57.77
N GLN A 480 34.75 -29.82 -58.66
CA GLN A 480 34.72 -30.47 -59.98
C GLN A 480 35.87 -30.03 -60.88
N LEU A 481 36.26 -28.75 -60.83
CA LEU A 481 37.41 -28.25 -61.58
C LEU A 481 38.73 -28.71 -60.95
N GLN A 482 38.81 -28.80 -59.63
CA GLN A 482 39.96 -29.30 -58.88
C GLN A 482 40.16 -30.79 -59.15
N THR A 483 39.12 -31.62 -59.09
CA THR A 483 39.21 -33.04 -59.49
C THR A 483 39.61 -33.19 -60.94
N LYS A 484 39.15 -32.31 -61.85
CA LYS A 484 39.60 -32.32 -63.25
C LYS A 484 41.05 -31.88 -63.41
N VAL A 485 41.51 -30.93 -62.60
CA VAL A 485 42.91 -30.51 -62.54
C VAL A 485 43.76 -31.63 -61.95
N GLU A 486 43.32 -32.30 -60.88
CA GLU A 486 43.97 -33.47 -60.30
C GLU A 486 44.00 -34.63 -61.29
N GLU A 487 42.94 -34.91 -62.06
CA GLU A 487 42.96 -35.91 -63.13
C GLU A 487 43.97 -35.56 -64.23
N LEU A 488 44.09 -34.27 -64.58
CA LEU A 488 45.08 -33.78 -65.54
C LEU A 488 46.51 -33.77 -64.94
N GLU A 489 46.67 -33.48 -63.65
CA GLU A 489 47.93 -33.54 -62.91
C GLU A 489 48.36 -34.98 -62.69
N GLN A 490 47.43 -35.92 -62.51
CA GLN A 490 47.68 -37.36 -62.40
C GLN A 490 48.06 -37.93 -63.76
N ALA A 491 47.39 -37.51 -64.85
CA ALA A 491 47.80 -37.82 -66.22
C ALA A 491 49.16 -37.19 -66.58
N ASN A 492 49.48 -36.02 -66.02
CA ASN A 492 50.78 -35.37 -66.18
C ASN A 492 51.85 -36.00 -65.25
N ALA A 493 51.48 -36.52 -64.09
CA ALA A 493 52.36 -37.24 -63.17
C ALA A 493 52.70 -38.63 -63.71
N ASP A 494 51.76 -39.31 -64.38
CA ASP A 494 52.04 -40.55 -65.13
C ASP A 494 52.94 -40.28 -66.34
N ALA A 495 52.89 -39.07 -66.93
CA ALA A 495 53.81 -38.63 -67.99
C ALA A 495 55.16 -38.12 -67.47
N GLN A 496 55.26 -37.68 -66.20
CA GLN A 496 56.49 -37.20 -65.55
C GLN A 496 57.14 -38.26 -64.64
N SER A 497 56.48 -39.38 -64.33
CA SER A 497 57.04 -40.49 -63.54
C SER A 497 58.20 -41.21 -64.25
N ASP A 498 58.35 -41.06 -65.56
CA ASP A 498 59.52 -41.54 -66.32
C ASP A 498 60.70 -40.54 -66.34
N VAL A 499 60.49 -39.31 -65.86
CA VAL A 499 61.51 -38.24 -65.87
C VAL A 499 61.47 -37.51 -64.54
N LEU A 500 62.30 -37.97 -63.60
CA LEU A 500 62.81 -37.30 -62.38
C LEU A 500 62.40 -37.94 -61.05
N SER A 501 62.95 -39.13 -60.80
CA SER A 501 63.45 -39.48 -59.47
C SER A 501 64.54 -38.50 -59.05
N THR A 502 64.22 -37.40 -58.36
CA THR A 502 65.12 -36.60 -57.48
C THR A 502 64.40 -35.34 -56.95
N SER A 503 63.72 -35.38 -55.80
CA SER A 503 63.55 -34.20 -54.89
C SER A 503 62.62 -34.41 -53.68
N THR A 504 62.65 -35.56 -52.99
CA THR A 504 61.85 -35.77 -51.75
C THR A 504 62.51 -35.18 -50.48
N ILE A 505 63.44 -34.23 -50.61
CA ILE A 505 64.14 -33.57 -49.49
C ILE A 505 63.92 -32.05 -49.60
N SER A 506 62.70 -31.59 -49.34
CA SER A 506 62.45 -30.15 -49.21
C SER A 506 61.26 -29.83 -48.30
N ARG A 507 60.28 -30.73 -48.15
CA ARG A 507 59.15 -30.54 -47.23
C ARG A 507 59.46 -30.90 -45.76
N ALA A 508 60.47 -31.73 -45.51
CA ALA A 508 60.89 -32.12 -44.16
C ALA A 508 61.86 -31.12 -43.51
N GLU A 509 62.73 -30.47 -44.30
CA GLU A 509 63.63 -29.42 -43.80
C GLU A 509 62.89 -28.12 -43.47
N GLU A 510 61.81 -27.81 -44.19
CA GLU A 510 61.03 -26.59 -43.95
C GLU A 510 60.15 -26.67 -42.68
N LEU A 511 59.66 -27.87 -42.34
CA LEU A 511 58.97 -28.13 -41.06
C LEU A 511 59.91 -28.23 -39.85
N SER A 512 61.16 -28.66 -40.04
CA SER A 512 62.19 -28.58 -38.98
C SER A 512 62.65 -27.14 -38.75
N ARG A 513 62.78 -26.34 -39.83
CA ARG A 513 63.21 -24.94 -39.73
C ARG A 513 62.18 -24.04 -39.04
N LEU A 514 60.89 -24.31 -39.21
CA LEU A 514 59.82 -23.61 -38.47
C LEU A 514 59.79 -24.00 -36.98
N ARG A 515 60.09 -25.26 -36.64
CA ARG A 515 60.17 -25.73 -35.25
C ARG A 515 61.40 -25.18 -34.51
N GLU A 516 62.54 -25.07 -35.20
CA GLU A 516 63.75 -24.44 -34.65
C GLU A 516 63.60 -22.92 -34.45
N LEU A 517 62.79 -22.24 -35.28
CA LEU A 517 62.45 -20.83 -35.08
C LEU A 517 61.53 -20.63 -33.88
N ASP A 518 60.52 -21.49 -33.69
CA ASP A 518 59.60 -21.42 -32.54
C ASP A 518 60.30 -21.77 -31.21
N GLU A 519 61.18 -22.78 -31.20
CA GLU A 519 62.04 -23.08 -30.03
C GLU A 519 63.01 -21.91 -29.73
N GLY A 520 63.48 -21.20 -30.75
CA GLY A 520 64.35 -20.03 -30.61
C GLY A 520 63.68 -18.80 -29.97
N TYR A 521 62.36 -18.61 -30.15
CA TYR A 521 61.61 -17.52 -29.50
C TYR A 521 61.22 -17.88 -28.06
N GLU A 522 60.82 -19.13 -27.80
CA GLU A 522 60.57 -19.68 -26.47
C GLU A 522 61.82 -19.63 -25.57
N GLU A 523 62.99 -20.05 -26.09
CA GLU A 523 64.23 -19.97 -25.34
C GLU A 523 64.72 -18.53 -25.12
N LYS A 524 64.51 -17.62 -26.08
CA LYS A 524 64.85 -16.20 -25.91
C LYS A 524 63.95 -15.55 -24.86
N TYR A 525 62.67 -15.92 -24.81
CA TYR A 525 61.73 -15.41 -23.81
C TYR A 525 62.04 -15.94 -22.41
N HIS A 526 62.39 -17.22 -22.29
CA HIS A 526 62.84 -17.82 -21.02
C HIS A 526 64.21 -17.27 -20.58
N LYS A 527 65.14 -17.02 -21.51
CA LYS A 527 66.42 -16.36 -21.22
C LYS A 527 66.22 -14.89 -20.84
N LEU A 528 65.29 -14.15 -21.48
CA LEU A 528 64.94 -12.77 -21.10
C LEU A 528 64.26 -12.72 -19.73
N ARG A 529 63.37 -13.66 -19.43
CA ARG A 529 62.72 -13.78 -18.11
C ARG A 529 63.72 -14.18 -17.02
N ALA A 530 64.65 -15.08 -17.31
CA ALA A 530 65.73 -15.45 -16.41
C ALA A 530 66.78 -14.33 -16.25
N LEU A 531 67.01 -13.52 -17.28
CA LEU A 531 67.92 -12.37 -17.24
C LEU A 531 67.28 -11.18 -16.53
N ALA A 532 65.97 -10.95 -16.69
CA ALA A 532 65.18 -10.01 -15.91
C ALA A 532 65.08 -10.44 -14.44
N ALA A 533 64.92 -11.74 -14.15
CA ALA A 533 64.95 -12.25 -12.77
C ALA A 533 66.35 -12.17 -12.14
N LYS A 534 67.42 -12.43 -12.91
CA LYS A 534 68.82 -12.26 -12.46
C LYS A 534 69.21 -10.79 -12.30
N LEU A 535 68.71 -9.89 -13.15
CA LEU A 535 68.90 -8.44 -13.01
C LEU A 535 68.08 -7.90 -11.84
N LYS A 536 66.86 -8.39 -11.60
CA LYS A 536 66.06 -8.05 -10.42
C LYS A 536 66.74 -8.52 -9.13
N LYS A 537 67.30 -9.75 -9.11
CA LYS A 537 68.09 -10.26 -7.99
C LYS A 537 69.42 -9.52 -7.81
N LYS A 538 70.15 -9.22 -8.90
CA LYS A 538 71.38 -8.41 -8.84
C LYS A 538 71.13 -6.95 -8.45
N LEU A 539 70.01 -6.36 -8.84
CA LEU A 539 69.64 -4.98 -8.49
C LEU A 539 69.14 -4.91 -7.04
N GLN A 540 68.51 -5.97 -6.53
CA GLN A 540 68.15 -6.10 -5.12
C GLN A 540 69.37 -6.41 -4.23
N GLU A 541 70.32 -7.23 -4.70
CA GLU A 541 71.62 -7.47 -4.05
C GLU A 541 72.50 -6.21 -4.10
N GLN A 542 72.55 -5.46 -5.21
CA GLN A 542 73.28 -4.20 -5.32
C GLN A 542 72.62 -3.07 -4.52
N ALA A 543 71.28 -3.00 -4.43
CA ALA A 543 70.58 -2.04 -3.58
C ALA A 543 70.75 -2.35 -2.08
N GLN A 544 70.93 -3.62 -1.71
CA GLN A 544 71.22 -4.04 -0.34
C GLN A 544 72.71 -3.84 0.00
N GLN A 545 73.61 -4.04 -0.97
CA GLN A 545 75.04 -3.75 -0.85
C GLN A 545 75.35 -2.23 -0.85
N ILE A 546 74.55 -1.40 -1.52
CA ILE A 546 74.62 0.07 -1.42
C ILE A 546 74.11 0.55 -0.05
N LYS A 547 73.07 -0.08 0.51
CA LYS A 547 72.60 0.20 1.89
C LYS A 547 73.59 -0.22 2.98
N GLU A 548 74.39 -1.27 2.74
CA GLU A 548 75.47 -1.69 3.64
C GLU A 548 76.75 -0.85 3.43
N MET A 549 77.04 -0.38 2.21
CA MET A 549 78.16 0.53 1.93
C MET A 549 77.94 1.98 2.39
N ASP A 550 76.70 2.47 2.45
CA ASP A 550 76.38 3.82 2.94
C ASP A 550 76.46 3.94 4.48
N GLN A 551 76.65 2.82 5.21
CA GLN A 551 76.86 2.80 6.67
C GLN A 551 78.33 2.56 7.08
N ASP A 552 79.25 2.28 6.16
CA ASP A 552 80.68 2.11 6.47
C ASP A 552 81.50 3.38 6.20
N THR A 553 81.96 4.00 7.30
CA THR A 553 82.79 5.20 7.38
C THR A 553 84.21 5.08 6.80
N ALA A 554 84.47 4.15 5.87
CA ALA A 554 85.82 3.82 5.37
C ALA A 554 86.19 4.49 4.03
N MET A 555 85.24 4.96 3.22
CA MET A 555 85.53 5.55 1.89
C MET A 555 85.89 7.05 1.90
N LYS A 556 85.83 7.72 3.07
CA LYS A 556 86.43 9.07 3.25
C LYS A 556 87.93 9.00 3.56
N GLU A 557 88.41 7.90 4.14
CA GLU A 557 89.83 7.69 4.48
C GLU A 557 90.65 7.23 3.25
N GLU A 558 90.05 6.50 2.30
CA GLU A 558 90.73 6.11 1.05
C GLU A 558 90.90 7.27 0.04
N LEU A 559 90.02 8.28 0.06
CA LEU A 559 90.15 9.49 -0.77
C LEU A 559 91.24 10.46 -0.23
N GLU A 560 91.47 10.47 1.09
CA GLU A 560 92.60 11.14 1.74
C GLU A 560 93.93 10.39 1.47
N ALA A 561 93.92 9.04 1.46
CA ALA A 561 95.09 8.23 1.08
C ALA A 561 95.47 8.38 -0.41
N LEU A 562 94.49 8.54 -1.31
CA LEU A 562 94.71 8.83 -2.74
C LEU A 562 95.27 10.24 -2.99
N LYS A 563 94.89 11.25 -2.18
CA LYS A 563 95.53 12.58 -2.21
C LYS A 563 96.99 12.53 -1.75
N LEU A 564 97.32 11.68 -0.77
CA LEU A 564 98.68 11.47 -0.28
C LEU A 564 99.55 10.71 -1.30
N ALA A 565 98.98 9.76 -2.05
CA ALA A 565 99.65 9.08 -3.17
C ALA A 565 99.84 10.00 -4.40
N GLN A 566 98.90 10.92 -4.66
CA GLN A 566 99.02 11.92 -5.72
C GLN A 566 100.12 12.95 -5.42
N ALA A 567 100.31 13.31 -4.14
CA ALA A 567 101.40 14.19 -3.72
C ALA A 567 102.79 13.53 -3.88
N GLN A 568 102.91 12.21 -3.64
CA GLN A 568 104.15 11.46 -3.82
C GLN A 568 104.57 11.37 -5.30
N LEU A 569 103.60 11.13 -6.20
CA LEU A 569 103.87 11.10 -7.65
C LEU A 569 104.29 12.49 -8.19
N GLN A 570 103.83 13.56 -7.54
CA GLN A 570 104.19 14.94 -7.86
C GLN A 570 105.61 15.31 -7.37
N GLN A 571 106.18 14.56 -6.43
CA GLN A 571 107.57 14.70 -6.00
C GLN A 571 108.54 13.97 -6.95
N ASP A 572 108.18 12.77 -7.41
CA ASP A 572 109.00 11.96 -8.32
C ASP A 572 109.05 12.55 -9.75
N LEU A 573 107.99 13.23 -10.17
CA LEU A 573 107.96 13.91 -11.46
C LEU A 573 108.77 15.23 -11.47
N ASN A 574 108.95 15.84 -10.28
CA ASN A 574 109.79 17.02 -10.10
C ASN A 574 111.29 16.67 -9.97
N SER A 575 111.64 15.51 -9.38
CA SER A 575 113.03 15.01 -9.37
C SER A 575 113.51 14.63 -10.78
N ALA A 576 112.66 13.97 -11.58
CA ALA A 576 112.98 13.59 -12.96
C ALA A 576 113.07 14.79 -13.93
N ARG A 577 112.33 15.88 -13.68
CA ARG A 577 112.41 17.13 -14.47
C ARG A 577 113.64 17.98 -14.11
N ALA A 578 114.06 17.98 -12.85
CA ALA A 578 115.30 18.64 -12.42
C ALA A 578 116.54 17.96 -13.04
N GLU A 579 116.48 16.65 -13.26
CA GLU A 579 117.54 15.89 -13.90
C GLU A 579 117.54 16.05 -15.43
N ASN A 580 116.37 16.11 -16.09
CA ASN A 580 116.29 16.17 -17.55
C ASN A 580 116.57 17.55 -18.19
N GLN A 581 116.30 18.68 -17.52
CA GLN A 581 116.57 20.01 -18.13
C GLN A 581 117.96 20.57 -17.80
N ARG A 582 118.61 20.08 -16.73
CA ARG A 582 120.05 20.34 -16.48
C ARG A 582 120.95 19.73 -17.56
N LEU A 583 120.41 18.78 -18.33
CA LEU A 583 121.12 18.03 -19.38
C LEU A 583 120.87 18.54 -20.82
N LYS A 584 120.25 19.72 -21.02
CA LYS A 584 119.99 20.28 -22.36
C LYS A 584 120.75 21.56 -22.74
N SER A 585 121.74 22.03 -21.96
CA SER A 585 122.35 23.36 -22.17
C SER A 585 123.88 23.47 -22.27
N LYS A 586 124.63 22.39 -22.60
CA LYS A 586 126.03 22.42 -23.11
C LYS A 586 126.39 21.01 -23.58
N GLU A 587 126.97 20.75 -24.75
CA GLU A 587 128.25 21.32 -25.16
C GLU A 587 128.50 21.18 -26.69
N LYS A 588 129.27 22.14 -27.22
CA LYS A 588 129.71 22.29 -28.61
C LYS A 588 131.20 21.93 -28.73
N THR A 589 131.55 21.13 -29.73
CA THR A 589 132.76 21.19 -30.58
C THR A 589 134.15 21.15 -29.91
N LYS A 590 134.93 20.08 -30.16
CA LYS A 590 136.38 20.15 -30.53
C LYS A 590 137.01 18.79 -30.92
N ASN A 591 137.46 18.73 -32.18
CA ASN A 591 138.66 18.09 -32.76
C ASN A 591 139.42 16.97 -32.01
N THR A 592 139.46 15.83 -32.73
CA THR A 592 140.48 14.75 -32.78
C THR A 592 140.75 13.93 -31.53
N SER A 593 139.74 13.88 -30.65
CA SER A 593 139.29 12.70 -29.90
C SER A 593 137.82 12.84 -29.44
N VAL A 594 137.18 13.97 -29.74
CA VAL A 594 135.85 14.37 -29.22
C VAL A 594 134.84 14.71 -30.36
N LEU A 595 135.18 14.57 -31.66
CA LEU A 595 134.28 14.95 -32.79
C LEU A 595 133.50 13.83 -33.52
N ASN A 596 133.91 12.56 -33.55
CA ASN A 596 133.11 11.51 -34.24
C ASN A 596 131.96 10.95 -33.36
N LEU A 597 132.15 10.95 -32.03
CA LEU A 597 131.09 10.62 -31.05
C LEU A 597 129.93 11.63 -31.07
N GLU A 598 130.16 12.86 -31.57
CA GLU A 598 129.12 13.90 -31.69
C GLU A 598 128.23 13.70 -32.93
N ILE A 599 128.71 13.05 -34.01
CA ILE A 599 127.90 12.72 -35.20
C ILE A 599 127.01 11.51 -34.95
N GLU A 600 127.54 10.43 -34.35
CA GLU A 600 126.73 9.25 -34.05
C GLU A 600 125.71 9.54 -32.93
N ALA A 601 126.02 10.47 -32.02
CA ALA A 601 125.08 10.97 -31.02
C ALA A 601 124.02 11.91 -31.62
N THR A 602 124.36 12.77 -32.60
CA THR A 602 123.35 13.62 -33.26
C THR A 602 122.48 12.85 -34.25
N GLU A 603 123.01 11.83 -34.93
CA GLU A 603 122.24 10.91 -35.78
C GLU A 603 121.33 9.98 -34.97
N LYS A 604 121.79 9.42 -33.85
CA LYS A 604 120.90 8.72 -32.90
C LYS A 604 119.87 9.65 -32.28
N SER A 605 120.23 10.88 -31.92
CA SER A 605 119.27 11.86 -31.42
C SER A 605 118.24 12.27 -32.49
N LEU A 606 118.63 12.37 -33.77
CA LEU A 606 117.72 12.70 -34.87
C LEU A 606 116.80 11.51 -35.20
N ALA A 607 117.32 10.29 -35.18
CA ALA A 607 116.53 9.06 -35.32
C ALA A 607 115.56 8.89 -34.15
N ASP A 608 115.99 9.14 -32.91
CA ASP A 608 115.14 9.10 -31.72
C ASP A 608 114.08 10.22 -31.73
N VAL A 609 114.41 11.41 -32.24
CA VAL A 609 113.43 12.51 -32.39
C VAL A 609 112.45 12.21 -33.52
N SER A 610 112.91 11.67 -34.65
CA SER A 610 112.05 11.22 -35.76
C SER A 610 111.13 10.06 -35.35
N ALA A 611 111.66 9.08 -34.60
CA ALA A 611 110.88 7.99 -34.04
C ALA A 611 109.88 8.49 -32.99
N LYS A 612 110.25 9.44 -32.12
CA LYS A 612 109.32 10.10 -31.21
C LYS A 612 108.29 10.96 -31.95
N LEU A 613 108.65 11.59 -33.06
CA LEU A 613 107.74 12.39 -33.87
C LEU A 613 106.72 11.47 -34.57
N MET A 614 107.16 10.34 -35.14
CA MET A 614 106.26 9.35 -35.71
C MET A 614 105.38 8.68 -34.65
N ALA A 615 105.93 8.33 -33.48
CA ALA A 615 105.14 7.79 -32.38
C ALA A 615 104.10 8.81 -31.90
N LYS A 616 104.46 10.09 -31.76
CA LYS A 616 103.50 11.14 -31.40
C LYS A 616 102.51 11.44 -32.52
N SER A 617 102.89 11.33 -33.78
CA SER A 617 101.97 11.45 -34.92
C SER A 617 100.94 10.31 -34.90
N ASN A 618 101.38 9.08 -34.67
CA ASN A 618 100.49 7.92 -34.57
C ASN A 618 99.58 8.03 -33.33
N GLU A 619 100.10 8.45 -32.18
CA GLU A 619 99.26 8.74 -31.00
C GLU A 619 98.22 9.83 -31.31
N LEU A 620 98.59 10.89 -32.03
CA LEU A 620 97.68 11.97 -32.39
C LEU A 620 96.62 11.52 -33.39
N GLU A 621 96.96 10.65 -34.33
CA GLU A 621 96.00 9.98 -35.24
C GLU A 621 95.01 9.12 -34.45
N THR A 622 95.49 8.28 -33.53
CA THR A 622 94.60 7.45 -32.69
C THR A 622 93.69 8.28 -31.78
N VAL A 623 94.16 9.44 -31.30
CA VAL A 623 93.33 10.36 -30.49
C VAL A 623 92.29 11.06 -31.37
N LYS A 624 92.60 11.40 -32.63
CA LYS A 624 91.63 11.96 -33.57
C LYS A 624 90.55 10.95 -33.95
N GLU A 625 90.93 9.72 -34.27
CA GLU A 625 89.96 8.64 -34.54
C GLU A 625 89.08 8.36 -33.31
N ALA A 626 89.66 8.38 -32.10
CA ALA A 626 88.89 8.28 -30.87
C ALA A 626 87.95 9.48 -30.68
N LEU A 627 88.37 10.70 -31.03
CA LEU A 627 87.56 11.91 -30.95
C LEU A 627 86.39 11.86 -31.94
N GLU A 628 86.62 11.49 -33.20
CA GLU A 628 85.57 11.30 -34.21
C GLU A 628 84.58 10.21 -33.80
N GLY A 629 85.08 9.11 -33.22
CA GLY A 629 84.25 8.07 -32.63
C GLY A 629 83.36 8.62 -31.50
N LYS A 630 83.91 9.46 -30.62
CA LYS A 630 83.13 10.13 -29.56
C LYS A 630 82.13 11.14 -30.12
N GLU A 631 82.48 11.91 -31.14
CA GLU A 631 81.56 12.85 -31.80
C GLU A 631 80.39 12.13 -32.48
N SER A 632 80.64 11.01 -33.14
CA SER A 632 79.59 10.13 -33.69
C SER A 632 78.65 9.62 -32.60
N THR A 633 79.20 9.15 -31.47
CA THR A 633 78.37 8.73 -30.32
C THR A 633 77.58 9.88 -29.71
N ILE A 634 78.15 11.10 -29.62
CA ILE A 634 77.42 12.28 -29.13
C ILE A 634 76.29 12.66 -30.09
N ALA A 635 76.51 12.59 -31.40
CA ALA A 635 75.47 12.84 -32.40
C ALA A 635 74.34 11.81 -32.32
N GLN A 636 74.67 10.54 -32.07
CA GLN A 636 73.69 9.48 -31.88
C GLN A 636 72.88 9.68 -30.59
N LEU A 637 73.54 10.00 -29.48
CA LEU A 637 72.87 10.31 -28.21
C LEU A 637 71.97 11.55 -28.31
N ARG A 638 72.37 12.59 -29.07
CA ARG A 638 71.50 13.75 -29.31
C ARG A 638 70.25 13.40 -30.11
N LYS A 639 70.35 12.53 -31.10
CA LYS A 639 69.18 12.02 -31.84
C LYS A 639 68.27 11.19 -30.94
N GLU A 640 68.85 10.36 -30.08
CA GLU A 640 68.09 9.56 -29.12
C GLU A 640 67.36 10.45 -28.09
N ILE A 641 68.02 11.50 -27.56
CA ILE A 641 67.39 12.50 -26.70
C ILE A 641 66.22 13.19 -27.42
N ALA A 642 66.38 13.59 -28.69
CA ALA A 642 65.32 14.23 -29.45
C ALA A 642 64.09 13.31 -29.66
N ILE A 643 64.32 12.03 -29.93
CA ILE A 643 63.23 11.02 -30.04
C ILE A 643 62.54 10.84 -28.69
N LEU A 644 63.30 10.78 -27.60
CA LEU A 644 62.76 10.69 -26.24
C LEU A 644 61.96 11.94 -25.83
N GLU A 645 62.42 13.14 -26.21
CA GLU A 645 61.67 14.38 -25.99
C GLU A 645 60.38 14.43 -26.79
N GLN A 646 60.41 13.97 -28.04
CA GLN A 646 59.20 13.85 -28.86
C GLN A 646 58.22 12.82 -28.27
N ALA A 647 58.70 11.68 -27.82
CA ALA A 647 57.89 10.66 -27.16
C ALA A 647 57.26 11.20 -25.86
N LYS A 648 58.06 11.88 -25.01
CA LYS A 648 57.59 12.54 -23.78
C LYS A 648 56.51 13.58 -24.06
N ASN A 649 56.67 14.41 -25.09
CA ASN A 649 55.68 15.43 -25.44
C ASN A 649 54.39 14.80 -26.01
N GLY A 650 54.50 13.70 -26.76
CA GLY A 650 53.35 12.92 -27.21
C GLY A 650 52.57 12.31 -26.05
N GLU A 651 53.28 11.71 -25.08
CA GLU A 651 52.70 11.15 -23.86
C GLU A 651 52.06 12.23 -22.97
N ALA A 652 52.68 13.40 -22.86
CA ALA A 652 52.10 14.54 -22.13
C ALA A 652 50.81 15.05 -22.78
N SER A 653 50.76 15.15 -24.12
CA SER A 653 49.54 15.54 -24.82
C SER A 653 48.44 14.48 -24.71
N HIS A 654 48.79 13.20 -24.76
CA HIS A 654 47.84 12.11 -24.54
C HIS A 654 47.30 12.13 -23.10
N SER A 655 48.17 12.34 -22.11
CA SER A 655 47.78 12.48 -20.70
C SER A 655 46.84 13.66 -20.47
N GLN A 656 47.06 14.79 -21.17
CA GLN A 656 46.16 15.94 -21.12
C GLN A 656 44.78 15.61 -21.73
N GLN A 657 44.74 14.94 -22.88
CA GLN A 657 43.48 14.52 -23.50
C GLN A 657 42.71 13.53 -22.62
N LEU A 658 43.40 12.58 -21.99
CA LEU A 658 42.81 11.63 -21.04
C LEU A 658 42.24 12.38 -19.83
N LYS A 659 42.96 13.38 -19.31
CA LYS A 659 42.49 14.24 -18.23
C LYS A 659 41.24 15.03 -18.62
N GLU A 660 41.21 15.64 -19.80
CA GLU A 660 40.02 16.35 -20.31
C GLU A 660 38.83 15.40 -20.55
N GLN A 661 39.08 14.14 -20.89
CA GLN A 661 38.04 13.12 -20.99
C GLN A 661 37.52 12.71 -19.59
N ILE A 662 38.42 12.51 -18.62
CA ILE A 662 38.06 12.23 -17.23
C ILE A 662 37.23 13.38 -16.65
N ASP A 663 37.63 14.63 -16.87
CA ASP A 663 36.90 15.81 -16.37
C ASP A 663 35.50 15.90 -17.00
N ARG A 664 35.37 15.64 -18.30
CA ARG A 664 34.05 15.56 -18.97
C ARG A 664 33.19 14.44 -18.41
N MET A 665 33.76 13.25 -18.21
CA MET A 665 33.04 12.13 -17.60
C MET A 665 32.64 12.44 -16.15
N GLN A 666 33.48 13.11 -15.37
CA GLN A 666 33.15 13.53 -14.01
C GLN A 666 31.98 14.51 -13.97
N VAL A 667 31.92 15.47 -14.90
CA VAL A 667 30.76 16.39 -15.00
C VAL A 667 29.50 15.63 -15.38
N GLN A 668 29.56 14.75 -16.39
CA GLN A 668 28.42 13.91 -16.77
C GLN A 668 27.93 13.02 -15.62
N VAL A 669 28.84 12.45 -14.84
CA VAL A 669 28.49 11.67 -13.64
C VAL A 669 27.84 12.56 -12.58
N LYS A 670 28.33 13.79 -12.35
CA LYS A 670 27.70 14.73 -11.42
C LYS A 670 26.28 15.11 -11.86
N ASP A 671 26.09 15.40 -13.15
CA ASP A 671 24.77 15.74 -13.71
C ASP A 671 23.82 14.53 -13.63
N ALA A 672 24.30 13.32 -13.94
CA ALA A 672 23.52 12.10 -13.80
C ALA A 672 23.17 11.79 -12.34
N VAL A 673 24.08 12.04 -11.39
CA VAL A 673 23.82 11.90 -9.95
C VAL A 673 22.81 12.94 -9.48
N HIS A 674 22.89 14.19 -9.94
CA HIS A 674 21.91 15.23 -9.64
C HIS A 674 20.54 14.90 -10.21
N GLY A 675 20.46 14.47 -11.47
CA GLY A 675 19.22 14.01 -12.11
C GLY A 675 18.62 12.80 -11.39
N LYS A 676 19.44 11.83 -10.97
CA LYS A 676 18.98 10.70 -10.16
C LYS A 676 18.46 11.14 -8.80
N GLN A 677 19.10 12.11 -8.15
CA GLN A 677 18.65 12.64 -6.85
C GLN A 677 17.31 13.37 -7.00
N GLN A 678 17.12 14.16 -8.06
CA GLN A 678 15.86 14.84 -8.35
C GLN A 678 14.73 13.86 -8.68
N ALA A 679 15.03 12.81 -9.46
CA ALA A 679 14.07 11.74 -9.72
C ALA A 679 13.71 10.97 -8.43
N LEU A 680 14.65 10.80 -7.50
CA LEU A 680 14.41 10.14 -6.22
C LEU A 680 13.54 11.00 -5.29
N THR A 681 13.70 12.32 -5.28
CA THR A 681 12.81 13.21 -4.52
C THR A 681 11.40 13.22 -5.12
N GLN A 682 11.27 13.27 -6.45
CA GLN A 682 9.97 13.18 -7.12
C GLN A 682 9.28 11.83 -6.86
N ASN A 683 10.02 10.71 -6.86
CA ASN A 683 9.47 9.40 -6.49
C ASN A 683 8.96 9.38 -5.05
N LYS A 684 9.68 9.99 -4.10
CA LYS A 684 9.21 10.09 -2.70
C LYS A 684 7.94 10.93 -2.57
N GLU A 685 7.84 12.03 -3.32
CA GLU A 685 6.63 12.86 -3.35
C GLU A 685 5.44 12.11 -3.95
N LEU A 686 5.67 11.35 -5.03
CA LEU A 686 4.65 10.47 -5.63
C LEU A 686 4.26 9.33 -4.71
N GLU A 687 5.20 8.69 -4.02
CA GLU A 687 4.94 7.65 -3.02
C GLU A 687 4.06 8.19 -1.89
N HIS A 688 4.37 9.39 -1.39
CA HIS A 688 3.56 10.04 -0.35
C HIS A 688 2.16 10.38 -0.84
N SER A 689 2.01 10.89 -2.07
CA SER A 689 0.71 11.17 -2.69
C SER A 689 -0.11 9.88 -2.89
N VAL A 690 0.53 8.78 -3.30
CA VAL A 690 -0.13 7.47 -3.44
C VAL A 690 -0.55 6.93 -2.07
N GLU A 691 0.27 7.08 -1.04
CA GLU A 691 -0.08 6.66 0.33
C GLU A 691 -1.26 7.47 0.88
N GLN A 692 -1.29 8.78 0.63
CA GLN A 692 -2.42 9.63 0.98
C GLN A 692 -3.70 9.22 0.23
N ALA A 693 -3.62 8.98 -1.08
CA ALA A 693 -4.76 8.50 -1.86
C ALA A 693 -5.27 7.13 -1.39
N LYS A 694 -4.37 6.23 -0.93
CA LYS A 694 -4.74 4.96 -0.31
C LYS A 694 -5.50 5.15 1.00
N LEU A 695 -5.02 6.04 1.88
CA LEU A 695 -5.70 6.35 3.14
C LEU A 695 -7.10 6.96 2.89
N GLU A 696 -7.23 7.83 1.90
CA GLU A 696 -8.52 8.40 1.49
C GLU A 696 -9.46 7.33 0.92
N ALA A 697 -8.95 6.41 0.09
CA ALA A 697 -9.72 5.28 -0.43
C ALA A 697 -10.18 4.32 0.67
N GLU A 698 -9.33 4.04 1.67
CA GLU A 698 -9.69 3.23 2.83
C GLU A 698 -10.77 3.88 3.68
N GLN A 699 -10.70 5.20 3.90
CA GLN A 699 -11.75 5.95 4.59
C GLN A 699 -13.09 5.88 3.85
N MET A 700 -13.08 6.00 2.51
CA MET A 700 -14.29 5.87 1.70
C MET A 700 -14.87 4.45 1.75
N ARG A 701 -14.00 3.42 1.75
CA ARG A 701 -14.42 2.02 1.94
C ARG A 701 -15.10 1.80 3.29
N LEU A 702 -14.57 2.39 4.35
CA LEU A 702 -15.13 2.32 5.70
C LEU A 702 -16.51 2.99 5.77
N GLN A 703 -16.65 4.18 5.18
CA GLN A 703 -17.95 4.88 5.09
C GLN A 703 -18.99 4.08 4.27
N LEU A 704 -18.58 3.46 3.17
CA LEU A 704 -19.46 2.60 2.38
C LEU A 704 -19.90 1.38 3.19
N ALA A 705 -18.99 0.73 3.92
CA ALA A 705 -19.30 -0.40 4.80
C ALA A 705 -20.29 0.00 5.91
N ASP A 706 -20.08 1.13 6.58
CA ASP A 706 -21.00 1.65 7.61
C ASP A 706 -22.39 1.92 7.02
N SER A 707 -22.46 2.54 5.84
CA SER A 707 -23.72 2.82 5.16
C SER A 707 -24.45 1.53 4.76
N ALA A 708 -23.72 0.53 4.24
CA ALA A 708 -24.25 -0.77 3.87
C ALA A 708 -24.81 -1.51 5.09
N GLN A 709 -24.08 -1.52 6.22
CA GLN A 709 -24.53 -2.12 7.47
C GLN A 709 -25.81 -1.44 8.00
N GLN A 710 -25.91 -0.12 7.89
CA GLN A 710 -27.13 0.60 8.26
C GLN A 710 -28.32 0.21 7.38
N TYR A 711 -28.13 0.07 6.06
CA TYR A 711 -29.17 -0.41 5.16
C TYR A 711 -29.59 -1.84 5.47
N GLU A 712 -28.64 -2.72 5.75
CA GLU A 712 -28.92 -4.11 6.10
C GLU A 712 -29.68 -4.22 7.44
N SER A 713 -29.30 -3.41 8.44
CA SER A 713 -30.04 -3.32 9.71
C SER A 713 -31.47 -2.81 9.51
N ARG A 714 -31.66 -1.79 8.67
CA ARG A 714 -33.00 -1.28 8.32
C ARG A 714 -33.83 -2.32 7.56
N LEU A 715 -33.22 -3.03 6.62
CA LEU A 715 -33.86 -4.09 5.85
C LEU A 715 -34.27 -5.26 6.76
N SER A 716 -33.38 -5.67 7.68
CA SER A 716 -33.66 -6.70 8.69
C SER A 716 -34.85 -6.31 9.58
N LYS A 717 -34.89 -5.07 10.08
CA LYS A 717 -36.04 -4.56 10.85
C LYS A 717 -37.32 -4.53 10.02
N ALA A 718 -37.25 -4.12 8.76
CA ALA A 718 -38.42 -4.11 7.86
C ALA A 718 -38.92 -5.53 7.59
N ASN A 719 -38.02 -6.49 7.37
CA ASN A 719 -38.36 -7.90 7.18
C ASN A 719 -39.00 -8.50 8.44
N GLN A 720 -38.45 -8.24 9.63
CA GLN A 720 -39.05 -8.68 10.90
C GLN A 720 -40.45 -8.11 11.10
N LEU A 721 -40.66 -6.82 10.77
CA LEU A 721 -41.98 -6.21 10.83
C LEU A 721 -42.94 -6.86 9.84
N LEU A 722 -42.49 -7.13 8.60
CA LEU A 722 -43.29 -7.80 7.59
C LEU A 722 -43.68 -9.22 8.03
N GLU A 723 -42.72 -9.98 8.57
CA GLU A 723 -42.91 -11.33 9.09
C GLU A 723 -43.91 -11.37 10.24
N SER A 724 -43.79 -10.45 11.21
CA SER A 724 -44.76 -10.30 12.30
C SER A 724 -46.17 -9.94 11.78
N ARG A 725 -46.25 -9.16 10.69
CA ARG A 725 -47.52 -8.78 10.08
C ARG A 725 -48.14 -9.95 9.31
N THR A 726 -47.33 -10.75 8.62
CA THR A 726 -47.81 -11.97 7.96
C THR A 726 -48.30 -12.99 8.97
N GLU A 727 -47.60 -13.20 10.08
CA GLU A 727 -48.05 -14.08 11.17
C GLU A 727 -49.39 -13.60 11.77
N GLN A 728 -49.55 -12.29 11.98
CA GLN A 728 -50.84 -11.72 12.43
C GLN A 728 -51.96 -11.96 11.42
N LEU A 729 -51.69 -11.80 10.12
CA LEU A 729 -52.67 -12.04 9.07
C LEU A 729 -53.06 -13.52 8.98
N GLU A 730 -52.10 -14.44 9.11
CA GLU A 730 -52.34 -15.88 9.15
C GLU A 730 -53.18 -16.27 10.38
N ALA A 731 -52.87 -15.71 11.55
CA ALA A 731 -53.67 -15.92 12.75
C ALA A 731 -55.11 -15.41 12.59
N HIS A 732 -55.31 -14.24 11.97
CA HIS A 732 -56.64 -13.73 11.66
C HIS A 732 -57.38 -14.59 10.63
N LEU A 733 -56.68 -15.12 9.63
CA LEU A 733 -57.26 -16.00 8.62
C LEU A 733 -57.70 -17.33 9.24
N GLU A 734 -56.92 -17.89 10.16
CA GLU A 734 -57.28 -19.11 10.89
C GLU A 734 -58.48 -18.87 11.83
N GLN A 735 -58.51 -17.73 12.53
CA GLN A 735 -59.68 -17.32 13.32
C GLN A 735 -60.93 -17.18 12.44
N HIS A 736 -60.81 -16.59 11.25
CA HIS A 736 -61.92 -16.47 10.31
C HIS A 736 -62.41 -17.84 9.84
N LYS A 737 -61.50 -18.77 9.50
CA LYS A 737 -61.87 -20.17 9.16
C LYS A 737 -62.58 -20.86 10.33
N GLN A 738 -62.12 -20.66 11.56
CA GLN A 738 -62.77 -21.23 12.74
C GLN A 738 -64.17 -20.66 12.93
N LEU A 739 -64.37 -19.36 12.73
CA LEU A 739 -65.70 -18.74 12.77
C LEU A 739 -66.59 -19.23 11.64
N GLU A 740 -66.06 -19.42 10.43
CA GLU A 740 -66.81 -19.95 9.29
C GLU A 740 -67.25 -21.41 9.53
N THR A 741 -66.40 -22.24 10.12
CA THR A 741 -66.77 -23.62 10.50
C THR A 741 -67.80 -23.64 11.63
N ASN A 742 -67.66 -22.76 12.63
CA ASN A 742 -68.65 -22.62 13.69
C ASN A 742 -69.99 -22.14 13.14
N LEU A 743 -69.99 -21.20 12.19
CA LEU A 743 -71.20 -20.74 11.50
C LEU A 743 -71.86 -21.89 10.73
N LYS A 744 -71.11 -22.65 9.93
CA LYS A 744 -71.64 -23.83 9.22
C LYS A 744 -72.21 -24.87 10.17
N ASN A 745 -71.59 -25.08 11.33
CA ASN A 745 -72.09 -25.99 12.35
C ASN A 745 -73.38 -25.47 13.00
N ALA A 746 -73.46 -24.16 13.28
CA ALA A 746 -74.67 -23.53 13.80
C ALA A 746 -75.82 -23.54 12.77
N GLU A 747 -75.53 -23.31 11.49
CA GLU A 747 -76.49 -23.43 10.38
C GLU A 747 -77.01 -24.86 10.26
N ARG A 748 -76.14 -25.87 10.34
CA ARG A 748 -76.55 -27.28 10.38
C ARG A 748 -77.43 -27.57 11.59
N ALA A 749 -77.01 -27.15 12.78
CA ALA A 749 -77.80 -27.33 14.00
C ALA A 749 -79.16 -26.62 13.91
N GLN A 750 -79.22 -25.44 13.28
CA GLN A 750 -80.48 -24.73 13.04
C GLN A 750 -81.37 -25.47 12.05
N GLU A 751 -80.81 -26.05 10.99
CA GLU A 751 -81.57 -26.85 10.04
C GLU A 751 -82.07 -28.15 10.68
N ASP A 752 -81.24 -28.83 11.47
CA ASP A 752 -81.64 -29.99 12.27
C ASP A 752 -82.77 -29.60 13.24
N LEU A 753 -82.64 -28.50 13.97
CA LEU A 753 -83.68 -28.00 14.87
C LEU A 753 -84.94 -27.57 14.11
N ARG A 754 -84.81 -27.08 12.87
CA ARG A 754 -85.95 -26.76 12.00
C ARG A 754 -86.66 -28.03 11.55
N VAL A 755 -85.92 -29.07 11.18
CA VAL A 755 -86.47 -30.40 10.86
C VAL A 755 -87.17 -30.96 12.10
N GLU A 756 -86.52 -30.97 13.25
CA GLU A 756 -87.10 -31.38 14.53
C GLU A 756 -88.32 -30.54 14.89
N TYR A 757 -88.32 -29.23 14.65
CA TYR A 757 -89.47 -28.35 14.87
C TYR A 757 -90.61 -28.70 13.91
N THR A 758 -90.34 -29.02 12.64
CA THR A 758 -91.38 -29.47 11.71
C THR A 758 -91.95 -30.83 12.11
N GLU A 759 -91.11 -31.76 12.55
CA GLU A 759 -91.53 -33.04 13.10
C GLU A 759 -92.32 -32.87 14.39
N TYR A 760 -91.83 -32.03 15.29
CA TYR A 760 -92.52 -31.69 16.53
C TYR A 760 -93.82 -30.98 16.22
N LYS A 761 -93.90 -30.09 15.24
CA LYS A 761 -95.14 -29.45 14.80
C LYS A 761 -96.11 -30.46 14.21
N LEU A 762 -95.63 -31.44 13.44
CA LEU A 762 -96.47 -32.54 12.94
C LEU A 762 -96.95 -33.45 14.08
N LYS A 763 -96.06 -33.81 15.01
CA LYS A 763 -96.36 -34.57 16.22
C LYS A 763 -97.30 -33.79 17.14
N ALA A 764 -97.11 -32.48 17.29
CA ALA A 764 -97.90 -31.57 18.10
C ALA A 764 -99.23 -31.24 17.42
N GLN A 765 -99.32 -31.20 16.09
CA GLN A 765 -100.59 -31.12 15.35
C GLN A 765 -101.34 -32.44 15.41
N ALA A 766 -100.64 -33.58 15.36
CA ALA A 766 -101.22 -34.89 15.62
C ALA A 766 -101.69 -35.01 17.08
N VAL A 767 -100.93 -34.46 18.03
CA VAL A 767 -101.27 -34.38 19.45
C VAL A 767 -102.34 -33.33 19.72
N LEU A 768 -102.41 -32.19 19.02
CA LEU A 768 -103.47 -31.17 19.14
C LEU A 768 -104.77 -31.65 18.48
N ARG A 769 -104.68 -32.44 17.40
CA ARG A 769 -105.82 -33.24 16.90
C ARG A 769 -106.25 -34.30 17.91
N LYS A 770 -105.38 -34.71 18.84
CA LYS A 770 -105.63 -35.75 19.87
C LYS A 770 -105.92 -35.18 21.29
N ASN A 771 -105.56 -33.93 21.55
CA ASN A 771 -105.59 -33.24 22.84
C ASN A 771 -106.30 -31.88 22.67
N GLN A 772 -107.52 -31.90 22.13
CA GLN A 772 -108.55 -30.99 22.61
C GLN A 772 -108.81 -31.32 24.09
N ASN A 773 -107.95 -30.79 24.98
CA ASN A 773 -108.20 -30.51 26.40
C ASN A 773 -106.87 -30.23 27.15
N LYS A 774 -106.62 -28.94 27.44
CA LYS A 774 -105.77 -28.32 28.51
C LYS A 774 -104.31 -28.81 28.65
N GLY A 775 -103.27 -27.99 28.88
CA GLY A 775 -103.16 -26.55 29.10
C GLY A 775 -101.74 -26.16 29.58
N SER A 776 -101.38 -24.89 29.34
CA SER A 776 -100.73 -23.95 30.25
C SER A 776 -99.25 -24.02 30.68
N ASN A 777 -98.46 -25.07 30.42
CA ASN A 777 -97.02 -25.05 30.81
C ASN A 777 -96.06 -24.66 29.69
N LYS A 778 -96.53 -24.55 28.44
CA LYS A 778 -95.67 -24.30 27.27
C LYS A 778 -95.47 -22.81 26.96
N GLU A 779 -96.32 -21.95 27.52
CA GLU A 779 -96.30 -20.50 27.25
C GLU A 779 -95.22 -19.79 28.07
N GLN A 780 -94.96 -20.27 29.29
CA GLN A 780 -93.92 -19.74 30.18
C GLN A 780 -92.50 -20.08 29.68
N GLU A 781 -92.27 -21.32 29.22
CA GLU A 781 -90.97 -21.74 28.65
C GLU A 781 -90.64 -20.97 27.36
N LEU A 782 -91.65 -20.67 26.54
CA LEU A 782 -91.47 -19.87 25.32
C LEU A 782 -91.21 -18.39 25.61
N GLU A 783 -91.75 -17.84 26.71
CA GLU A 783 -91.41 -16.47 27.15
C GLU A 783 -89.98 -16.38 27.67
N ASP A 784 -89.50 -17.37 28.43
CA ASP A 784 -88.13 -17.42 28.92
C ASP A 784 -87.12 -17.60 27.77
N GLU A 785 -87.39 -18.50 26.81
CA GLU A 785 -86.55 -18.66 25.61
C GLU A 785 -86.52 -17.39 24.73
N LEU A 786 -87.65 -16.70 24.57
CA LEU A 786 -87.69 -15.41 23.87
C LEU A 786 -86.90 -14.32 24.59
N SER A 787 -86.83 -14.35 25.92
CA SER A 787 -86.03 -13.41 26.70
C SER A 787 -84.53 -13.64 26.49
N VAL A 788 -84.09 -14.90 26.53
CA VAL A 788 -82.68 -15.29 26.29
C VAL A 788 -82.26 -14.99 24.85
N LEU A 789 -83.14 -15.28 23.88
CA LEU A 789 -82.87 -14.94 22.48
C LEU A 789 -82.76 -13.43 22.26
N ARG A 790 -83.59 -12.61 22.92
CA ARG A 790 -83.48 -11.15 22.86
C ARG A 790 -82.19 -10.62 23.50
N GLU A 791 -81.73 -11.21 24.60
CA GLU A 791 -80.44 -10.86 25.18
C GLU A 791 -79.27 -11.27 24.29
N SER A 792 -79.35 -12.44 23.65
CA SER A 792 -78.36 -12.88 22.66
C SER A 792 -78.35 -11.97 21.42
N GLU A 793 -79.51 -11.55 20.92
CA GLU A 793 -79.64 -10.61 19.81
C GLU A 793 -79.04 -9.25 20.16
N LYS A 794 -79.29 -8.76 21.38
CA LYS A 794 -78.71 -7.51 21.88
C LYS A 794 -77.18 -7.60 21.99
N SER A 795 -76.66 -8.74 22.45
CA SER A 795 -75.21 -8.97 22.53
C SER A 795 -74.57 -9.05 21.14
N LEU A 796 -75.19 -9.75 20.19
CA LEU A 796 -74.74 -9.82 18.81
C LEU A 796 -74.80 -8.47 18.09
N ARG A 797 -75.86 -7.67 18.32
CA ARG A 797 -75.94 -6.30 17.80
C ARG A 797 -74.83 -5.41 18.37
N ALA A 798 -74.58 -5.46 19.68
CA ALA A 798 -73.48 -4.71 20.29
C ALA A 798 -72.11 -5.15 19.74
N SER A 799 -71.91 -6.44 19.48
CA SER A 799 -70.70 -6.96 18.84
C SER A 799 -70.58 -6.50 17.39
N ASN A 800 -71.67 -6.47 16.64
CA ASN A 800 -71.69 -6.03 15.25
C ASN A 800 -71.45 -4.52 15.14
N ASP A 801 -72.02 -3.72 16.06
CA ASP A 801 -71.74 -2.29 16.19
C ASP A 801 -70.26 -2.06 16.55
N GLY A 802 -69.68 -2.89 17.41
CA GLY A 802 -68.25 -2.88 17.73
C GLY A 802 -67.36 -3.22 16.53
N MET A 803 -67.74 -4.22 15.72
CA MET A 803 -67.04 -4.54 14.48
C MET A 803 -67.19 -3.43 13.43
N SER A 804 -68.37 -2.81 13.33
CA SER A 804 -68.62 -1.68 12.43
C SER A 804 -67.80 -0.45 12.83
N ALA A 805 -67.67 -0.17 14.14
CA ALA A 805 -66.81 0.91 14.63
C ALA A 805 -65.32 0.62 14.34
N ARG A 806 -64.90 -0.63 14.45
CA ARG A 806 -63.53 -1.05 14.11
C ARG A 806 -63.25 -0.98 12.61
N LEU A 807 -64.23 -1.33 11.77
CA LEU A 807 -64.15 -1.14 10.32
C LEU A 807 -64.03 0.34 9.96
N ALA A 808 -64.88 1.21 10.53
CA ALA A 808 -64.79 2.64 10.32
C ALA A 808 -63.44 3.23 10.78
N GLN A 809 -62.87 2.71 11.88
CA GLN A 809 -61.53 3.10 12.33
C GLN A 809 -60.43 2.65 11.36
N LEU A 810 -60.52 1.44 10.81
CA LEU A 810 -59.57 0.93 9.83
C LEU A 810 -59.69 1.67 8.48
N GLU A 811 -60.91 2.01 8.07
CA GLU A 811 -61.17 2.85 6.89
C GLU A 811 -60.55 4.24 7.06
N SER A 812 -60.72 4.88 8.22
CA SER A 812 -60.08 6.17 8.53
C SER A 812 -58.55 6.07 8.55
N GLN A 813 -57.98 4.97 9.04
CA GLN A 813 -56.52 4.74 9.00
C GLN A 813 -56.02 4.53 7.57
N LEU A 814 -56.76 3.80 6.73
CA LEU A 814 -56.42 3.63 5.33
C LEU A 814 -56.49 4.96 4.57
N GLU A 815 -57.49 5.79 4.85
CA GLU A 815 -57.63 7.12 4.23
C GLU A 815 -56.48 8.05 4.66
N ALA A 816 -56.08 8.03 5.95
CA ALA A 816 -54.91 8.76 6.42
C ALA A 816 -53.60 8.30 5.74
N LEU A 817 -53.39 6.98 5.62
CA LEU A 817 -52.22 6.43 4.93
C LEU A 817 -52.22 6.73 3.42
N GLN A 818 -53.40 6.77 2.79
CA GLN A 818 -53.54 7.17 1.39
C GLN A 818 -53.17 8.65 1.21
N GLN A 819 -53.60 9.51 2.13
CA GLN A 819 -53.24 10.93 2.12
C GLN A 819 -51.74 11.13 2.33
N ASP A 820 -51.13 10.44 3.30
CA ASP A 820 -49.67 10.49 3.53
C ASP A 820 -48.89 10.00 2.30
N ASN A 821 -49.35 8.95 1.62
CA ASN A 821 -48.74 8.47 0.39
C ASN A 821 -48.87 9.49 -0.75
N ALA A 822 -50.02 10.16 -0.87
CA ALA A 822 -50.21 11.23 -1.86
C ALA A 822 -49.28 12.43 -1.59
N ASP A 823 -49.09 12.80 -0.33
CA ASP A 823 -48.19 13.88 0.09
C ASP A 823 -46.71 13.51 -0.11
N LEU A 824 -46.33 12.25 0.17
CA LEU A 824 -45.00 11.73 -0.15
C LEU A 824 -44.74 11.71 -1.66
N GLN A 825 -45.71 11.30 -2.48
CA GLN A 825 -45.61 11.36 -3.94
C GLN A 825 -45.50 12.79 -4.47
N LYS A 826 -46.17 13.75 -3.83
CA LYS A 826 -46.03 15.18 -4.16
C LYS A 826 -44.63 15.67 -3.83
N ARG A 827 -44.11 15.37 -2.64
CA ARG A 827 -42.76 15.74 -2.23
C ARG A 827 -41.68 15.09 -3.10
N SER A 828 -41.88 13.83 -3.50
CA SER A 828 -40.99 13.14 -4.44
C SER A 828 -40.97 13.83 -5.80
N ARG A 829 -42.13 14.28 -6.32
CA ARG A 829 -42.20 15.07 -7.57
C ARG A 829 -41.51 16.42 -7.44
N GLU A 830 -41.70 17.12 -6.33
CA GLU A 830 -41.04 18.41 -6.06
C GLU A 830 -39.51 18.26 -5.97
N LEU A 831 -39.03 17.21 -5.31
CA LEU A 831 -37.60 16.88 -5.28
C LEU A 831 -37.05 16.57 -6.67
N LEU A 832 -37.83 15.88 -7.50
CA LEU A 832 -37.42 15.55 -8.87
C LEU A 832 -37.29 16.80 -9.74
N ILE A 833 -38.23 17.74 -9.62
CA ILE A 833 -38.16 19.06 -10.27
C ILE A 833 -36.93 19.84 -9.80
N LEU A 834 -36.65 19.85 -8.49
CA LEU A 834 -35.48 20.55 -7.94
C LEU A 834 -34.16 19.94 -8.43
N VAL A 835 -34.09 18.62 -8.58
CA VAL A 835 -32.92 17.94 -9.14
C VAL A 835 -32.71 18.33 -10.60
N ASP A 836 -33.79 18.41 -11.39
CA ASP A 836 -33.70 18.87 -12.79
C ASP A 836 -33.29 20.35 -12.89
N ASP A 837 -33.78 21.23 -12.02
CA ASP A 837 -33.36 22.63 -11.96
C ASP A 837 -31.86 22.76 -11.59
N LEU A 838 -31.38 21.98 -10.61
CA LEU A 838 -29.96 21.95 -10.24
C LEU A 838 -29.07 21.37 -11.34
N ARG A 839 -29.58 20.42 -12.14
CA ARG A 839 -28.90 19.92 -13.34
C ARG A 839 -28.78 21.01 -14.39
N GLN A 840 -29.87 21.71 -14.71
CA GLN A 840 -29.84 22.83 -15.65
C GLN A 840 -28.88 23.94 -15.20
N GLN A 841 -28.85 24.27 -13.91
CA GLN A 841 -27.90 25.25 -13.37
C GLN A 841 -26.44 24.78 -13.53
N ASN A 842 -26.14 23.51 -13.24
CA ASN A 842 -24.80 22.96 -13.48
C ASN A 842 -24.41 23.00 -14.96
N ASP A 843 -25.33 22.69 -15.87
CA ASP A 843 -25.07 22.75 -17.30
C ASP A 843 -24.77 24.20 -17.74
N THR A 844 -25.52 25.19 -17.24
CA THR A 844 -25.24 26.61 -17.52
C THR A 844 -23.89 27.08 -16.98
N LEU A 845 -23.53 26.69 -15.75
CA LEU A 845 -22.22 27.01 -15.16
C LEU A 845 -21.08 26.33 -15.91
N THR A 846 -21.29 25.10 -16.38
CA THR A 846 -20.29 24.37 -17.17
C THR A 846 -20.06 25.05 -18.51
N LEU A 847 -21.13 25.49 -19.19
CA LEU A 847 -21.04 26.27 -20.42
C LEU A 847 -20.34 27.63 -20.22
N GLU A 848 -20.62 28.32 -19.12
CA GLU A 848 -19.96 29.59 -18.78
C GLU A 848 -18.47 29.39 -18.48
N ASN A 849 -18.12 28.33 -17.75
CA ASN A 849 -16.73 27.99 -17.45
C ASN A 849 -15.96 27.59 -18.74
N GLN A 850 -16.58 26.79 -19.62
CA GLN A 850 -16.01 26.51 -20.95
C GLN A 850 -15.77 27.78 -21.75
N ARG A 851 -16.71 28.73 -21.73
CA ARG A 851 -16.57 30.01 -22.43
C ARG A 851 -15.47 30.88 -21.83
N GLN A 852 -15.27 30.84 -20.51
CA GLN A 852 -14.18 31.56 -19.83
C GLN A 852 -12.81 30.95 -20.16
N VAL A 853 -12.70 29.62 -20.21
CA VAL A 853 -11.47 28.92 -20.63
C VAL A 853 -11.15 29.22 -22.10
N GLN A 854 -12.15 29.21 -22.98
CA GLN A 854 -11.98 29.62 -24.38
C GLN A 854 -11.46 31.06 -24.49
N PHE A 855 -12.03 32.00 -23.72
CA PHE A 855 -11.55 33.38 -23.71
C PHE A 855 -10.10 33.50 -23.21
N GLN A 856 -9.70 32.75 -22.18
CA GLN A 856 -8.31 32.72 -21.72
C GLN A 856 -7.36 32.10 -22.76
N HIS A 857 -7.79 31.06 -23.46
CA HIS A 857 -7.02 30.44 -24.54
C HIS A 857 -6.79 31.41 -25.70
N ASP A 858 -7.84 32.12 -26.14
CA ASP A 858 -7.75 33.13 -27.19
C ASP A 858 -6.83 34.29 -26.80
N LEU A 859 -6.88 34.75 -25.54
CA LEU A 859 -5.99 35.79 -25.02
C LEU A 859 -4.53 35.32 -24.98
N MET A 860 -4.28 34.08 -24.56
CA MET A 860 -2.95 33.49 -24.57
C MET A 860 -2.41 33.34 -25.99
N GLN A 861 -3.28 32.99 -26.95
CA GLN A 861 -2.93 32.92 -28.37
C GLN A 861 -2.56 34.31 -28.92
N GLN A 862 -3.29 35.36 -28.54
CA GLN A 862 -2.93 36.74 -28.89
C GLN A 862 -1.58 37.16 -28.31
N HIS A 863 -1.30 36.84 -27.04
CA HIS A 863 0.01 37.12 -26.44
C HIS A 863 1.14 36.37 -27.13
N ARG A 864 0.93 35.11 -27.49
CA ARG A 864 1.90 34.33 -28.26
C ARG A 864 2.17 34.93 -29.63
N GLN A 865 1.13 35.37 -30.34
CA GLN A 865 1.28 36.06 -31.62
C GLN A 865 2.03 37.40 -31.48
N GLN A 866 1.83 38.14 -30.40
CA GLN A 866 2.59 39.37 -30.12
C GLN A 866 4.08 39.08 -29.85
N MET A 867 4.38 38.03 -29.09
CA MET A 867 5.77 37.58 -28.87
C MET A 867 6.43 37.14 -30.17
N ASP A 868 5.73 36.34 -30.99
CA ASP A 868 6.24 35.90 -32.29
C ASP A 868 6.49 37.11 -33.23
N GLN A 869 5.63 38.14 -33.21
CA GLN A 869 5.84 39.39 -33.96
C GLN A 869 7.05 40.18 -33.46
N MET A 870 7.25 40.24 -32.14
CA MET A 870 8.42 40.88 -31.52
C MET A 870 9.71 40.13 -31.85
N ASP A 871 9.70 38.80 -31.80
CA ASP A 871 10.84 37.95 -32.13
C ASP A 871 11.22 38.06 -33.61
N VAL A 872 10.23 38.12 -34.51
CA VAL A 872 10.48 38.40 -35.93
C VAL A 872 11.09 39.79 -36.12
N GLY A 873 10.63 40.79 -35.35
CA GLY A 873 11.22 42.13 -35.32
C GLY A 873 12.68 42.15 -34.86
N TYR A 874 12.99 41.45 -33.76
CA TYR A 874 14.35 41.33 -33.24
C TYR A 874 15.27 40.55 -34.18
N GLN A 875 14.79 39.47 -34.80
CA GLN A 875 15.55 38.72 -35.80
C GLN A 875 15.84 39.56 -37.04
N ALA A 876 14.91 40.41 -37.49
CA ALA A 876 15.14 41.34 -38.59
C ALA A 876 16.19 42.40 -38.24
N GLN A 877 16.17 42.94 -37.01
CA GLN A 877 17.18 43.88 -36.52
C GLN A 877 18.56 43.23 -36.37
N LEU A 878 18.63 41.99 -35.89
CA LEU A 878 19.88 41.21 -35.81
C LEU A 878 20.48 40.98 -37.19
N LYS A 879 19.66 40.56 -38.18
CA LYS A 879 20.11 40.42 -39.57
C LYS A 879 20.59 41.75 -40.17
N GLN A 880 19.93 42.87 -39.84
CA GLN A 880 20.36 44.18 -40.30
C GLN A 880 21.71 44.59 -39.68
N LEU A 881 21.95 44.29 -38.40
CA LEU A 881 23.22 44.51 -37.71
C LEU A 881 24.33 43.59 -38.26
N GLU A 882 24.04 42.32 -38.51
CA GLU A 882 24.96 41.38 -39.15
C GLU A 882 25.38 41.86 -40.54
N GLN A 883 24.44 42.34 -41.35
CA GLN A 883 24.72 42.89 -42.68
C GLN A 883 25.51 44.20 -42.62
N GLN A 884 25.31 45.03 -41.58
CA GLN A 884 26.15 46.22 -41.32
C GLN A 884 27.57 45.85 -40.88
N LEU A 885 27.72 44.78 -40.09
CA LEU A 885 29.02 44.22 -39.67
C LEU A 885 29.76 43.62 -40.86
N GLU A 886 29.08 42.89 -41.73
CA GLU A 886 29.66 42.32 -42.96
C GLU A 886 30.12 43.43 -43.93
N ASN A 887 29.30 44.47 -44.11
CA ASN A 887 29.68 45.65 -44.90
C ASN A 887 30.86 46.41 -44.28
N SER A 888 30.92 46.52 -42.95
CA SER A 888 32.05 47.15 -42.25
C SER A 888 33.32 46.30 -42.36
N GLN A 889 33.22 44.97 -42.27
CA GLN A 889 34.37 44.06 -42.43
C GLN A 889 34.89 44.02 -43.88
N GLN A 890 34.00 44.13 -44.89
CA GLN A 890 34.42 44.30 -46.29
C GLN A 890 35.12 45.65 -46.54
N ASN A 891 34.70 46.72 -45.86
CA ASN A 891 35.40 48.00 -45.89
C ASN A 891 36.74 47.96 -45.13
N HIS A 892 36.85 47.22 -44.02
CA HIS A 892 38.11 47.02 -43.30
C HIS A 892 39.14 46.18 -44.07
N LYS A 893 38.71 45.23 -44.90
CA LYS A 893 39.63 44.47 -45.79
C LYS A 893 40.20 45.30 -46.95
N LYS A 894 39.60 46.45 -47.31
CA LYS A 894 40.08 47.33 -48.40
C LYS A 894 41.05 48.43 -47.93
N VAL A 895 41.22 48.64 -46.62
CA VAL A 895 42.03 49.75 -46.07
C VAL A 895 43.32 49.28 -45.36
N SER A 896 43.51 47.97 -45.14
CA SER A 896 44.67 47.41 -44.41
C SER A 896 45.85 46.97 -45.32
N LEU A 897 46.31 47.86 -46.21
CA LEU A 897 47.57 47.66 -46.96
C LEU A 897 48.52 48.86 -46.94
N HIS A 898 48.31 49.88 -46.11
CA HIS A 898 49.27 50.98 -45.96
C HIS A 898 49.47 51.42 -44.51
N ASN A 899 50.74 51.40 -44.12
CA ASN A 899 51.43 52.21 -43.11
C ASN A 899 51.44 51.76 -41.63
N ASN A 900 52.60 51.21 -41.29
CA ASN A 900 53.29 51.35 -40.01
C ASN A 900 53.50 52.83 -39.64
N ALA A 901 53.29 53.18 -38.36
CA ALA A 901 54.27 53.77 -37.45
C ALA A 901 53.63 54.70 -36.41
N ALA A 902 53.98 54.41 -35.15
CA ALA A 902 54.26 55.36 -34.07
C ALA A 902 53.15 56.34 -33.58
N ALA A 903 52.69 55.99 -32.38
CA ALA A 903 52.66 56.83 -31.18
C ALA A 903 51.56 57.90 -30.99
N ALA A 904 50.97 57.78 -29.79
CA ALA A 904 50.61 58.85 -28.86
C ALA A 904 49.13 59.26 -28.76
N ALA A 905 48.69 59.25 -27.49
CA ALA A 905 47.73 60.13 -26.84
C ALA A 905 46.25 59.74 -26.78
N ALA A 906 45.75 59.85 -25.52
CA ALA A 906 44.37 59.98 -25.04
C ALA A 906 43.59 58.70 -24.63
N GLU A 907 43.76 58.33 -23.36
CA GLU A 907 42.65 58.08 -22.39
C GLU A 907 41.61 59.24 -22.36
N PRO A 908 40.45 59.19 -21.64
CA PRO A 908 39.96 58.23 -20.61
C PRO A 908 38.52 57.71 -20.90
N SER A 909 38.01 56.62 -20.29
CA SER A 909 37.65 56.34 -18.88
C SER A 909 36.37 57.01 -18.37
N LEU A 910 35.72 56.29 -17.44
CA LEU A 910 34.62 56.66 -16.53
C LEU A 910 33.21 56.76 -17.13
N GLU A 911 32.12 56.49 -16.42
CA GLU A 911 31.79 55.77 -15.18
C GLU A 911 30.30 56.04 -14.97
N GLN A 912 29.61 55.10 -14.33
CA GLN A 912 28.58 55.34 -13.31
C GLN A 912 27.37 56.28 -13.55
N ALA A 913 26.23 55.64 -13.25
CA ALA A 913 25.25 56.06 -12.24
C ALA A 913 24.18 57.13 -12.59
N LYS A 914 23.06 56.89 -11.90
CA LYS A 914 21.96 57.80 -11.53
C LYS A 914 20.93 58.06 -12.64
N ILE A 915 19.69 57.60 -12.42
CA ILE A 915 18.62 58.24 -11.62
C ILE A 915 18.04 59.44 -12.36
N ASP A 916 16.72 59.59 -12.23
CA ASP A 916 15.88 60.73 -12.62
C ASP A 916 15.45 60.72 -14.10
N LEU A 917 14.19 60.96 -14.48
CA LEU A 917 13.01 61.49 -13.79
C LEU A 917 11.88 61.42 -14.83
N LEU A 918 10.66 61.02 -14.47
CA LEU A 918 9.49 61.86 -14.78
C LEU A 918 8.28 61.47 -13.92
N MET A 919 7.98 62.38 -13.01
CA MET A 919 6.75 62.46 -12.23
C MET A 919 5.60 63.07 -13.03
N ASP A 920 4.41 62.96 -12.43
CA ASP A 920 3.23 63.81 -12.52
C ASP A 920 2.24 63.61 -13.67
N HIS A 921 1.03 63.16 -13.33
CA HIS A 921 -0.10 64.09 -13.14
C HIS A 921 -1.21 63.49 -12.26
N ASP A 922 -1.43 64.13 -11.12
CA ASP A 922 -2.63 64.03 -10.26
C ASP A 922 -3.78 64.89 -10.81
N ILE A 923 -5.03 64.42 -10.66
CA ILE A 923 -6.24 65.26 -10.46
C ILE A 923 -7.21 64.53 -9.49
N THR A 924 -7.11 64.87 -8.19
CA THR A 924 -8.15 65.42 -7.27
C THR A 924 -9.65 65.35 -7.69
N ILE A 925 -10.72 65.19 -6.88
CA ILE A 925 -11.13 65.43 -5.48
C ILE A 925 -12.55 64.80 -5.34
N ASP A 926 -12.89 64.09 -4.26
CA ASP A 926 -13.90 64.49 -3.23
C ASP A 926 -14.18 63.37 -2.20
N GLY A 927 -14.11 63.71 -0.91
CA GLY A 927 -14.48 62.84 0.23
C GLY A 927 -15.95 63.02 0.65
N PRO A 928 -16.42 62.53 1.83
CA PRO A 928 -15.64 62.07 2.98
C PRO A 928 -16.16 60.81 3.73
N SER A 929 -15.26 60.29 4.59
CA SER A 929 -15.49 59.60 5.87
C SER A 929 -16.23 58.25 5.90
N GLY A 930 -15.44 57.19 6.14
CA GLY A 930 -15.88 55.85 6.50
C GLY A 930 -14.68 54.90 6.62
N GLU A 931 -13.79 55.18 7.59
CA GLU A 931 -12.63 54.35 7.91
C GLU A 931 -13.06 52.92 8.24
N THR A 932 -12.46 51.92 7.59
CA THR A 932 -11.80 50.73 8.18
C THR A 932 -11.48 49.70 7.09
N SER A 933 -10.51 50.04 6.25
CA SER A 933 -9.84 49.07 5.39
C SER A 933 -8.84 48.28 6.22
N LEU A 934 -9.17 47.02 6.50
CA LEU A 934 -8.49 45.85 5.93
C LEU A 934 -6.96 45.97 5.71
N ALA A 935 -6.22 46.43 6.72
CA ALA A 935 -4.76 46.35 6.78
C ALA A 935 -4.25 46.40 8.23
N GLN A 936 -4.80 45.55 9.11
CA GLN A 936 -4.22 45.25 10.42
C GLN A 936 -3.75 43.80 10.42
N LEU A 937 -2.44 43.58 10.28
CA LEU A 937 -1.63 42.57 11.00
C LEU A 937 -0.19 42.46 10.43
N ALA A 938 0.43 43.57 10.03
CA ALA A 938 1.83 43.56 9.62
C ALA A 938 2.57 44.86 9.94
N ALA A 939 2.57 45.28 11.21
CA ALA A 939 3.62 46.15 11.76
C ALA A 939 3.47 46.35 13.27
N GLN A 940 4.35 45.74 14.06
CA GLN A 940 4.95 46.23 15.32
C GLN A 940 5.77 45.07 15.92
N ARG A 941 7.10 45.10 16.14
CA ARG A 941 8.00 46.20 16.54
C ARG A 941 9.46 45.90 16.13
N LYS A 942 10.21 46.98 15.83
CA LYS A 942 11.67 47.12 15.99
C LYS A 942 11.92 48.28 16.96
N ILE A 943 12.70 48.05 18.02
CA ILE A 943 13.62 48.98 18.72
C ILE A 943 14.64 48.05 19.43
N SER A 944 15.88 47.89 18.97
CA SER A 944 17.10 48.69 19.24
C SER A 944 17.53 48.76 20.72
N THR A 945 18.70 48.19 21.06
CA THR A 945 19.95 48.91 21.46
C THR A 945 20.84 48.10 22.43
N ALA A 946 22.10 47.89 22.00
CA ALA A 946 23.39 47.97 22.71
C ALA A 946 23.56 47.39 24.15
N SER A 947 24.70 46.83 24.59
CA SER A 947 26.03 46.50 24.05
C SER A 947 26.89 46.00 25.23
N ARG A 948 27.85 45.09 24.95
CA ARG A 948 29.01 44.56 25.72
C ARG A 948 28.79 43.19 26.38
N ARG A 949 29.54 42.11 26.12
CA ARG A 949 30.72 41.71 25.28
C ARG A 949 30.64 40.16 25.25
N SER A 950 30.99 39.35 24.24
CA SER A 950 31.79 39.47 23.01
C SER A 950 31.61 38.18 22.18
N HIS A 951 31.49 38.32 20.84
CA HIS A 951 32.06 37.48 19.74
C HIS A 951 31.87 35.94 19.80
N ASP A 952 31.45 35.20 18.77
CA ASP A 952 31.20 35.46 17.34
C ASP A 952 30.30 34.35 16.79
N PHE A 953 29.43 34.69 15.84
CA PHE A 953 28.76 33.73 14.98
C PHE A 953 29.54 33.66 13.67
N MET A 954 30.07 32.47 13.34
CA MET A 954 30.91 32.22 12.18
C MET A 954 30.03 32.14 10.90
N PRO A 955 30.30 32.89 9.83
CA PRO A 955 29.51 32.87 8.61
C PRO A 955 29.57 31.52 7.88
N LEU A 956 28.48 31.19 7.18
CA LEU A 956 28.21 29.89 6.53
C LEU A 956 29.26 29.41 5.50
N ASP A 957 30.15 30.29 5.03
CA ASP A 957 31.24 29.92 4.11
C ASP A 957 32.40 29.18 4.80
N GLU A 958 32.44 29.15 6.15
CA GLU A 958 33.50 28.48 6.93
C GLU A 958 33.04 27.11 7.51
N LEU A 959 31.73 26.83 7.43
CA LEU A 959 31.13 25.51 7.71
C LEU A 959 31.21 24.55 6.51
N LEU A 960 31.42 25.09 5.31
CA LEU A 960 31.58 24.30 4.08
C LEU A 960 33.06 23.95 3.80
N ASN A 961 34.00 24.41 4.64
CA ASN A 961 35.42 24.13 4.52
C ASN A 961 36.03 23.36 5.71
N THR A 962 35.20 22.90 6.65
CA THR A 962 35.67 22.08 7.79
C THR A 962 35.47 20.59 7.49
N SER A 963 36.58 19.85 7.42
CA SER A 963 36.57 18.43 7.08
C SER A 963 35.78 17.62 8.12
N MET A 964 34.98 16.68 7.62
CA MET A 964 34.13 15.74 8.34
C MET A 964 34.95 14.70 9.12
N ASN A 965 35.76 15.14 10.09
CA ASN A 965 36.52 14.29 10.99
C ASN A 965 36.82 15.04 12.30
N GLN A 966 35.79 15.47 13.04
CA GLN A 966 35.89 15.84 14.47
C GLN A 966 34.52 16.25 15.04
N ILE A 967 33.63 15.29 15.30
CA ILE A 967 32.64 15.41 16.39
C ILE A 967 32.61 14.04 17.08
N SER A 968 33.02 14.06 18.35
CA SER A 968 33.14 12.90 19.23
C SER A 968 31.79 12.27 19.53
N SER A 969 31.80 10.94 19.52
CA SER A 969 30.75 10.05 20.01
C SER A 969 30.42 10.33 21.46
N ASP A 970 29.12 10.47 21.77
CA ASP A 970 28.48 9.83 22.92
C ASP A 970 27.04 10.33 23.01
N THR A 971 26.15 9.69 22.27
CA THR A 971 24.77 9.36 22.64
C THR A 971 24.06 8.82 21.40
N VAL A 972 23.30 7.73 21.57
CA VAL A 972 22.47 7.05 20.58
C VAL A 972 23.21 6.03 19.70
N THR A 973 23.41 4.86 20.32
CA THR A 973 23.58 3.58 19.64
C THR A 973 22.23 3.02 19.21
N THR A 974 22.25 2.30 18.09
CA THR A 974 21.26 1.35 17.56
C THR A 974 20.31 1.86 16.46
N ILE A 975 20.60 1.34 15.26
CA ILE A 975 19.70 1.19 14.10
C ILE A 975 19.51 2.46 13.24
N SER A 976 20.56 2.86 12.52
CA SER A 976 20.42 3.39 11.15
C SER A 976 21.78 3.47 10.43
N HIS A 977 22.18 2.39 9.73
CA HIS A 977 23.14 2.45 8.62
C HIS A 977 23.01 1.17 7.77
N PHE A 978 21.92 1.07 7.01
CA PHE A 978 21.80 0.16 5.88
C PHE A 978 21.62 1.00 4.61
N GLY A 979 22.56 0.89 3.67
CA GLY A 979 22.43 1.45 2.32
C GLY A 979 23.26 2.70 2.03
N ARG A 980 24.57 2.53 1.77
CA ARG A 980 25.28 3.40 0.81
C ARG A 980 26.28 2.58 -0.02
N SER A 981 25.73 2.11 -1.14
CA SER A 981 26.33 1.86 -2.45
C SER A 981 27.75 1.31 -2.54
N VAL A 982 27.80 0.02 -2.89
CA VAL A 982 28.85 -0.59 -3.70
C VAL A 982 28.60 -0.21 -5.17
N SER A 983 29.54 0.47 -5.81
CA SER A 983 29.72 0.40 -7.25
C SER A 983 31.19 0.13 -7.53
N MET A 984 31.39 -1.02 -8.17
CA MET A 984 32.64 -1.50 -8.76
C MET A 984 33.23 -0.44 -9.70
N GLN A 985 34.51 -0.12 -9.51
CA GLN A 985 35.39 0.11 -10.64
C GLN A 985 36.81 -0.26 -10.20
N GLU A 986 37.24 -1.40 -10.75
CA GLU A 986 38.59 -1.94 -10.82
C GLU A 986 39.54 -0.84 -11.32
N ASP A 987 40.63 -0.55 -10.59
CA ASP A 987 41.96 -1.15 -10.79
C ASP A 987 42.46 -0.98 -12.23
N ASP A 988 43.06 0.18 -12.51
CA ASP A 988 44.26 0.29 -13.32
C ASP A 988 45.02 1.56 -12.92
N GLU A 989 46.35 1.51 -13.05
CA GLU A 989 47.30 2.63 -12.90
C GLU A 989 47.93 2.85 -11.51
N ALA A 990 48.72 1.85 -11.08
CA ALA A 990 49.78 2.02 -10.10
C ALA A 990 51.13 1.56 -10.69
N GLU A 991 51.74 2.40 -11.52
CA GLU A 991 53.20 2.41 -11.71
C GLU A 991 53.66 3.87 -11.86
N LEU A 992 54.71 4.23 -11.11
CA LEU A 992 55.44 5.52 -11.07
C LEU A 992 55.05 6.51 -9.95
N ALA A 993 55.57 6.25 -8.75
CA ALA A 993 56.45 7.20 -8.05
C ALA A 993 56.91 6.60 -6.70
N ALA A 994 58.03 5.88 -6.76
CA ALA A 994 58.82 5.58 -5.58
C ALA A 994 59.54 6.87 -5.13
N GLY A 995 59.08 7.45 -4.01
CA GLY A 995 59.67 8.64 -3.43
C GLY A 995 59.24 8.83 -1.98
N GLY A 996 59.79 7.98 -1.10
CA GLY A 996 59.96 8.22 0.34
C GLY A 996 58.75 8.69 1.14
N ASP A 997 57.99 7.75 1.72
CA ASP A 997 57.47 7.88 3.08
C ASP A 997 56.98 6.52 3.61
N PHE A 998 57.87 5.79 4.29
CA PHE A 998 57.60 4.49 4.91
C PHE A 998 56.47 4.58 5.96
N SER A 999 56.28 5.73 6.59
CA SER A 999 55.19 6.01 7.53
C SER A 999 53.81 6.06 6.85
N ALA A 1000 53.73 6.70 5.67
CA ALA A 1000 52.49 6.75 4.89
C ALA A 1000 52.11 5.36 4.35
N GLN A 1001 53.11 4.54 4.00
CA GLN A 1001 52.90 3.18 3.51
C GLN A 1001 52.42 2.24 4.62
N VAL A 1002 52.94 2.35 5.85
CA VAL A 1002 52.45 1.58 7.01
C VAL A 1002 51.06 2.04 7.42
N ALA A 1003 50.77 3.34 7.43
CA ALA A 1003 49.45 3.88 7.72
C ALA A 1003 48.42 3.46 6.65
N GLN A 1004 48.80 3.45 5.37
CA GLN A 1004 47.98 2.89 4.29
C GLN A 1004 47.76 1.39 4.46
N LEU A 1005 48.79 0.62 4.82
CA LEU A 1005 48.68 -0.84 5.00
C LEU A 1005 47.82 -1.20 6.23
N GLN A 1006 47.85 -0.37 7.26
CA GLN A 1006 47.02 -0.53 8.45
C GLN A 1006 45.56 -0.13 8.15
N ALA A 1007 45.35 0.94 7.39
CA ALA A 1007 44.02 1.35 6.90
C ALA A 1007 43.42 0.33 5.91
N THR A 1008 44.22 -0.30 5.05
CA THR A 1008 43.75 -1.37 4.17
C THR A 1008 43.47 -2.65 4.95
N LYS A 1009 44.26 -2.98 5.99
CA LYS A 1009 43.99 -4.11 6.88
C LYS A 1009 42.71 -3.92 7.69
N GLU A 1010 42.44 -2.71 8.18
CA GLU A 1010 41.21 -2.38 8.87
C GLU A 1010 40.00 -2.39 7.91
N ARG A 1011 40.16 -1.84 6.70
CA ARG A 1011 39.15 -1.93 5.63
C ARG A 1011 38.89 -3.38 5.22
N LEU A 1012 39.92 -4.22 5.14
CA LEU A 1012 39.81 -5.65 4.89
C LEU A 1012 39.08 -6.35 6.03
N GLY A 1013 39.38 -6.05 7.30
CA GLY A 1013 38.67 -6.60 8.45
C GLY A 1013 37.18 -6.22 8.49
N ILE A 1014 36.84 -4.99 8.07
CA ILE A 1014 35.44 -4.56 7.90
C ILE A 1014 34.78 -5.26 6.71
N GLN A 1015 35.49 -5.50 5.61
CA GLN A 1015 34.94 -6.27 4.49
C GLN A 1015 34.81 -7.76 4.83
N GLU A 1016 35.75 -8.36 5.55
CA GLU A 1016 35.66 -9.74 6.03
C GLU A 1016 34.50 -9.92 7.01
N SER A 1017 34.24 -8.95 7.91
CA SER A 1017 33.08 -9.01 8.80
C SER A 1017 31.76 -8.81 8.05
N ARG A 1018 31.72 -7.94 7.03
CA ARG A 1018 30.58 -7.79 6.12
C ARG A 1018 30.32 -9.04 5.31
N VAL A 1019 31.35 -9.67 4.75
CA VAL A 1019 31.24 -10.93 4.02
C VAL A 1019 30.73 -12.01 4.97
N LYS A 1020 31.28 -12.16 6.18
CA LYS A 1020 30.77 -13.11 7.18
C LYS A 1020 29.31 -12.87 7.54
N HIS A 1021 28.89 -11.62 7.72
CA HIS A 1021 27.49 -11.28 8.00
C HIS A 1021 26.58 -11.54 6.80
N LEU A 1022 26.99 -11.18 5.59
CA LEU A 1022 26.26 -11.47 4.36
C LEU A 1022 26.16 -12.97 4.08
N THR A 1023 27.21 -13.73 4.36
CA THR A 1023 27.21 -15.20 4.27
C THR A 1023 26.25 -15.79 5.32
N SER A 1024 26.22 -15.24 6.53
CA SER A 1024 25.25 -15.67 7.56
C SER A 1024 23.80 -15.35 7.14
N LEU A 1025 23.56 -14.15 6.60
CA LEU A 1025 22.25 -13.77 6.08
C LEU A 1025 21.86 -14.58 4.85
N LEU A 1026 22.79 -14.88 3.94
CA LEU A 1026 22.55 -15.75 2.80
C LEU A 1026 22.21 -17.17 3.27
N ALA A 1027 22.93 -17.70 4.26
CA ALA A 1027 22.60 -18.99 4.85
C ALA A 1027 21.22 -19.00 5.53
N GLU A 1028 20.85 -17.92 6.22
CA GLU A 1028 19.51 -17.75 6.81
C GLU A 1028 18.42 -17.63 5.73
N ASN A 1029 18.66 -16.86 4.67
CA ASN A 1029 17.75 -16.76 3.52
C ASN A 1029 17.63 -18.09 2.75
N GLU A 1030 18.73 -18.82 2.55
CA GLU A 1030 18.72 -20.16 1.95
C GLU A 1030 17.95 -21.15 2.82
N GLN A 1031 18.12 -21.07 4.15
CA GLN A 1031 17.36 -21.88 5.10
C GLN A 1031 15.86 -21.55 5.05
N ASP A 1032 15.50 -20.27 5.00
CA ASP A 1032 14.11 -19.84 4.93
C ASP A 1032 13.48 -20.15 3.56
N LEU A 1033 14.25 -20.05 2.48
CA LEU A 1033 13.84 -20.51 1.16
C LEU A 1033 13.62 -22.02 1.14
N ALA A 1034 14.46 -22.81 1.80
CA ALA A 1034 14.25 -24.25 1.96
C ALA A 1034 12.99 -24.57 2.78
N LYS A 1035 12.73 -23.84 3.87
CA LYS A 1035 11.48 -23.97 4.66
C LYS A 1035 10.25 -23.61 3.83
N LEU A 1036 10.28 -22.49 3.12
CA LEU A 1036 9.19 -22.03 2.26
C LEU A 1036 8.95 -23.01 1.11
N THR A 1037 10.01 -23.57 0.53
CA THR A 1037 9.91 -24.61 -0.51
C THR A 1037 9.28 -25.88 0.06
N GLN A 1038 9.70 -26.33 1.24
CA GLN A 1038 9.09 -27.48 1.91
C GLN A 1038 7.61 -27.23 2.27
N MET A 1039 7.27 -26.02 2.73
CA MET A 1039 5.88 -25.62 3.00
C MET A 1039 5.07 -25.56 1.70
N ASN A 1040 5.65 -25.06 0.62
CA ASN A 1040 5.01 -25.01 -0.70
C ASN A 1040 4.74 -26.42 -1.24
N ASP A 1041 5.70 -27.33 -1.12
CA ASP A 1041 5.52 -28.74 -1.49
C ASP A 1041 4.50 -29.43 -0.60
N MET A 1042 4.46 -29.10 0.69
CA MET A 1042 3.46 -29.61 1.64
C MET A 1042 2.05 -29.09 1.29
N LEU A 1043 1.90 -27.80 1.01
CA LEU A 1043 0.63 -27.20 0.61
C LEU A 1043 0.17 -27.75 -0.74
N LYS A 1044 1.07 -27.94 -1.70
CA LYS A 1044 0.76 -28.62 -2.97
C LYS A 1044 0.29 -30.05 -2.75
N GLU A 1045 0.93 -30.79 -1.85
CA GLU A 1045 0.48 -32.16 -1.53
C GLU A 1045 -0.84 -32.16 -0.75
N GLU A 1046 -1.08 -31.19 0.12
CA GLU A 1046 -2.34 -31.06 0.84
C GLU A 1046 -3.49 -30.64 -0.09
N LEU A 1047 -3.24 -29.73 -1.03
CA LEU A 1047 -4.17 -29.35 -2.09
C LEU A 1047 -4.51 -30.58 -2.96
N ARG A 1048 -3.49 -31.32 -3.42
CA ARG A 1048 -3.70 -32.60 -4.14
C ARG A 1048 -4.40 -33.65 -3.28
N ARG A 1049 -4.18 -33.68 -1.97
CA ARG A 1049 -4.89 -34.59 -1.06
C ARG A 1049 -6.35 -34.21 -0.91
N GLN A 1050 -6.64 -32.92 -0.83
CA GLN A 1050 -7.99 -32.38 -0.70
C GLN A 1050 -8.79 -32.56 -1.99
N GLU A 1051 -8.20 -32.26 -3.15
CA GLU A 1051 -8.77 -32.57 -4.48
C GLU A 1051 -9.11 -34.06 -4.60
N ARG A 1052 -8.17 -34.96 -4.25
CA ARG A 1052 -8.43 -36.41 -4.24
C ARG A 1052 -9.51 -36.80 -3.23
N SER A 1053 -9.70 -36.05 -2.15
CA SER A 1053 -10.73 -36.30 -1.15
C SER A 1053 -12.12 -35.88 -1.62
N GLU A 1054 -12.24 -34.73 -2.27
CA GLU A 1054 -13.49 -34.25 -2.88
C GLU A 1054 -13.92 -35.16 -4.04
N GLU A 1055 -12.97 -35.61 -4.87
CA GLU A 1055 -13.24 -36.61 -5.90
C GLU A 1055 -13.67 -37.96 -5.29
N ARG A 1056 -13.06 -38.38 -4.17
CA ARG A 1056 -13.49 -39.59 -3.43
C ARG A 1056 -14.93 -39.45 -2.92
N GLU A 1057 -15.33 -38.28 -2.43
CA GLU A 1057 -16.67 -38.03 -1.91
C GLU A 1057 -17.74 -38.25 -3.00
N GLN A 1058 -17.48 -37.82 -4.23
CA GLN A 1058 -18.35 -38.09 -5.39
C GLN A 1058 -18.51 -39.59 -5.67
N HIS A 1059 -17.44 -40.38 -5.49
CA HIS A 1059 -17.45 -41.83 -5.67
C HIS A 1059 -17.91 -42.60 -4.41
N MET A 1060 -18.01 -41.94 -3.25
CA MET A 1060 -18.36 -42.54 -1.96
C MET A 1060 -19.84 -42.95 -1.88
N HIS A 1061 -20.72 -42.37 -2.70
CA HIS A 1061 -22.11 -42.83 -2.84
C HIS A 1061 -22.20 -44.30 -3.31
N ASN A 1062 -21.12 -44.85 -3.89
CA ASN A 1062 -21.01 -46.25 -4.29
C ASN A 1062 -20.15 -47.09 -3.31
N SER A 1063 -20.34 -46.87 -2.00
CA SER A 1063 -19.58 -47.54 -0.93
C SER A 1063 -19.76 -49.07 -0.90
N GLU A 1064 -20.91 -49.59 -1.35
CA GLU A 1064 -21.15 -51.04 -1.46
C GLU A 1064 -20.32 -51.69 -2.58
N TYR A 1065 -20.15 -51.00 -3.73
CA TYR A 1065 -19.29 -51.49 -4.80
C TYR A 1065 -17.82 -51.48 -4.39
N LEU A 1066 -17.35 -50.43 -3.71
CA LEU A 1066 -16.00 -50.40 -3.15
C LEU A 1066 -15.78 -51.56 -2.16
N LYS A 1067 -16.74 -51.81 -1.26
CA LYS A 1067 -16.70 -52.96 -0.36
C LYS A 1067 -16.55 -54.28 -1.11
N ASN A 1068 -17.31 -54.49 -2.19
CA ASN A 1068 -17.24 -55.69 -3.01
C ASN A 1068 -15.91 -55.82 -3.79
N VAL A 1069 -15.40 -54.73 -4.34
CA VAL A 1069 -14.10 -54.67 -5.05
C VAL A 1069 -12.94 -54.93 -4.09
N PHE A 1070 -12.96 -54.32 -2.90
CA PHE A 1070 -11.95 -54.50 -1.87
C PHE A 1070 -11.97 -55.92 -1.29
N LEU A 1071 -13.16 -56.47 -1.04
CA LEU A 1071 -13.32 -57.85 -0.61
C LEU A 1071 -12.79 -58.83 -1.68
N LYS A 1072 -13.06 -58.59 -2.97
CA LYS A 1072 -12.47 -59.36 -4.08
C LYS A 1072 -10.95 -59.20 -4.13
N PHE A 1073 -10.41 -57.99 -3.96
CA PHE A 1073 -8.97 -57.77 -3.95
C PHE A 1073 -8.24 -58.57 -2.84
N LEU A 1074 -8.84 -58.66 -1.65
CA LEU A 1074 -8.29 -59.44 -0.53
C LEU A 1074 -8.45 -60.96 -0.68
N THR A 1075 -9.57 -61.41 -1.25
CA THR A 1075 -9.92 -62.85 -1.30
C THR A 1075 -9.40 -63.58 -2.54
N LEU A 1076 -9.09 -62.86 -3.63
CA LEU A 1076 -8.54 -63.47 -4.84
C LEU A 1076 -7.08 -63.86 -4.62
N ASN A 1077 -6.66 -65.07 -5.01
CA ASN A 1077 -5.27 -65.54 -4.87
C ASN A 1077 -4.43 -65.33 -6.15
N ASN A 1078 -5.06 -64.94 -7.26
CA ASN A 1078 -4.38 -64.70 -8.54
C ASN A 1078 -3.80 -63.28 -8.62
N ALA A 1079 -2.49 -63.16 -8.83
CA ALA A 1079 -1.78 -61.89 -8.95
C ALA A 1079 -2.26 -61.03 -10.13
N ASP A 1080 -2.63 -61.65 -11.25
CA ASP A 1080 -3.09 -60.94 -12.45
C ASP A 1080 -4.48 -60.34 -12.27
N GLU A 1081 -5.36 -61.01 -11.52
CA GLU A 1081 -6.69 -60.49 -11.20
C GLU A 1081 -6.62 -59.36 -10.17
N ARG A 1082 -5.72 -59.47 -9.18
CA ARG A 1082 -5.42 -58.36 -8.26
C ARG A 1082 -4.90 -57.14 -9.00
N GLN A 1083 -4.00 -57.30 -9.96
CA GLN A 1083 -3.49 -56.20 -10.80
C GLN A 1083 -4.58 -55.52 -11.61
N ARG A 1084 -5.55 -56.27 -12.16
CA ARG A 1084 -6.70 -55.69 -12.90
C ARG A 1084 -7.63 -54.88 -12.00
N LEU A 1085 -7.67 -55.17 -10.70
CA LEU A 1085 -8.46 -54.41 -9.72
C LEU A 1085 -7.76 -53.14 -9.22
N VAL A 1086 -6.45 -52.98 -9.41
CA VAL A 1086 -5.71 -51.79 -8.96
C VAL A 1086 -6.18 -50.50 -9.68
N PRO A 1087 -6.37 -50.46 -11.01
CA PRO A 1087 -6.95 -49.28 -11.68
C PRO A 1087 -8.36 -48.94 -11.19
N VAL A 1088 -9.16 -49.95 -10.84
CA VAL A 1088 -10.52 -49.78 -10.30
C VAL A 1088 -10.47 -49.21 -8.88
N LEU A 1089 -9.56 -49.71 -8.03
CA LEU A 1089 -9.31 -49.13 -6.71
C LEU A 1089 -8.76 -47.70 -6.81
N ASN A 1090 -7.92 -47.40 -7.80
CA ASN A 1090 -7.39 -46.06 -8.00
C ASN A 1090 -8.45 -45.05 -8.44
N THR A 1091 -9.38 -45.47 -9.31
CA THR A 1091 -10.48 -44.63 -9.76
C THR A 1091 -11.47 -44.33 -8.64
N ILE A 1092 -11.71 -45.27 -7.72
CA ILE A 1092 -12.63 -45.09 -6.59
C ILE A 1092 -11.97 -44.38 -5.39
N LEU A 1093 -10.72 -44.75 -5.04
CA LEU A 1093 -10.02 -44.24 -3.84
C LEU A 1093 -9.08 -43.07 -4.14
N ARG A 1094 -8.86 -42.73 -5.41
CA ARG A 1094 -7.92 -41.68 -5.87
C ARG A 1094 -6.60 -41.78 -5.12
N LEU A 1095 -5.94 -42.92 -5.31
CA LEU A 1095 -4.70 -43.25 -4.62
C LEU A 1095 -3.59 -42.35 -5.16
N SER A 1096 -2.67 -41.95 -4.28
CA SER A 1096 -1.46 -41.26 -4.72
C SER A 1096 -0.63 -42.19 -5.60
N ARG A 1097 0.26 -41.61 -6.42
CA ARG A 1097 1.19 -42.38 -7.24
C ARG A 1097 1.99 -43.41 -6.42
N ASN A 1098 2.43 -43.01 -5.22
CA ASN A 1098 3.14 -43.89 -4.29
C ASN A 1098 2.24 -45.01 -3.75
N GLU A 1099 1.00 -44.71 -3.37
CA GLU A 1099 0.04 -45.72 -2.89
C GLU A 1099 -0.37 -46.71 -4.00
N MET A 1100 -0.55 -46.22 -5.23
CA MET A 1100 -0.80 -47.01 -6.44
C MET A 1100 0.38 -47.95 -6.73
N GLU A 1101 1.61 -47.44 -6.63
CA GLU A 1101 2.82 -48.24 -6.79
C GLU A 1101 2.95 -49.29 -5.69
N MET A 1102 2.65 -48.95 -4.42
CA MET A 1102 2.60 -49.92 -3.33
C MET A 1102 1.53 -51.01 -3.56
N LEU A 1103 0.33 -50.64 -3.98
CA LEU A 1103 -0.74 -51.61 -4.30
C LEU A 1103 -0.38 -52.48 -5.49
N ASN A 1104 0.32 -51.94 -6.50
CA ASN A 1104 0.87 -52.73 -7.60
C ASN A 1104 1.98 -53.68 -7.14
N CYS A 1105 2.87 -53.27 -6.24
CA CYS A 1105 3.88 -54.15 -5.64
C CYS A 1105 3.24 -55.28 -4.84
N VAL A 1106 2.21 -54.97 -4.03
CA VAL A 1106 1.42 -55.96 -3.27
C VAL A 1106 0.64 -56.88 -4.20
N ALA A 1107 0.05 -56.38 -5.27
CA ALA A 1107 -0.65 -57.18 -6.28
C ALA A 1107 0.30 -58.11 -7.06
N LYS A 1108 1.57 -57.71 -7.23
CA LYS A 1108 2.65 -58.53 -7.82
C LYS A 1108 3.32 -59.49 -6.82
N GLY A 1109 2.95 -59.44 -5.54
CA GLY A 1109 3.57 -60.26 -4.48
C GLY A 1109 4.98 -59.83 -4.07
N GLN A 1110 5.41 -58.62 -4.42
CA GLN A 1110 6.71 -58.05 -4.00
C GLN A 1110 6.62 -57.46 -2.58
N LYS A 1111 7.70 -57.60 -1.80
CA LYS A 1111 7.81 -56.97 -0.47
C LYS A 1111 7.97 -55.46 -0.62
N VAL A 1112 7.13 -54.69 0.09
CA VAL A 1112 7.21 -53.23 0.14
C VAL A 1112 8.38 -52.82 1.04
N SER A 1113 9.37 -52.12 0.50
CA SER A 1113 10.48 -51.55 1.28
C SER A 1113 9.98 -50.37 2.12
N ASN A 1114 10.14 -50.44 3.44
CA ASN A 1114 9.55 -49.49 4.39
C ASN A 1114 10.43 -48.24 4.67
N ASP A 1115 11.50 -48.01 3.89
CA ASP A 1115 12.52 -46.99 4.21
C ASP A 1115 12.13 -45.54 3.84
N GLY A 1116 10.99 -45.32 3.19
CA GLY A 1116 10.59 -43.99 2.72
C GLY A 1116 9.56 -43.24 3.57
N ASN A 1117 8.91 -43.90 4.54
CA ASN A 1117 7.59 -43.42 5.03
C ASN A 1117 7.54 -42.94 6.49
N ASN A 1118 8.67 -42.57 7.09
CA ASN A 1118 8.69 -41.97 8.45
C ASN A 1118 8.30 -40.47 8.49
N ARG A 1119 7.44 -40.00 7.58
CA ARG A 1119 6.72 -38.72 7.73
C ARG A 1119 5.48 -38.91 8.61
N SER A 1120 5.67 -39.58 9.75
CA SER A 1120 4.63 -39.74 10.77
C SER A 1120 4.54 -38.47 11.61
N TRP A 1121 3.34 -38.19 12.10
CA TRP A 1121 2.91 -37.00 12.84
C TRP A 1121 3.84 -36.51 13.96
N THR A 1122 4.78 -37.33 14.42
CA THR A 1122 5.80 -36.99 15.41
C THR A 1122 6.80 -35.92 14.97
N GLY A 1123 7.02 -35.73 13.67
CA GLY A 1123 7.89 -34.64 13.16
C GLY A 1123 7.26 -33.24 13.29
N PHE A 1124 5.94 -33.16 13.41
CA PHE A 1124 5.20 -31.90 13.50
C PHE A 1124 5.25 -31.26 14.88
N LEU A 1125 5.44 -32.04 15.95
CA LEU A 1125 5.49 -31.50 17.32
C LEU A 1125 6.83 -30.84 17.64
N THR A 1126 7.92 -31.19 16.94
CA THR A 1126 9.24 -30.60 17.17
C THR A 1126 9.38 -29.21 16.54
N ALA A 1127 8.61 -28.90 15.50
CA ALA A 1127 8.66 -27.61 14.81
C ALA A 1127 7.89 -26.49 15.54
N TRP A 1128 6.96 -26.83 16.43
CA TRP A 1128 6.19 -25.86 17.22
C TRP A 1128 6.62 -25.76 18.69
N SER A 1129 7.43 -26.70 19.17
CA SER A 1129 8.07 -26.61 20.49
C SER A 1129 9.33 -25.74 20.42
N GLY A 1130 9.15 -24.44 20.25
CA GLY A 1130 10.20 -23.46 20.51
C GLY A 1130 10.56 -23.44 22.00
N GLY A 1131 11.71 -23.98 22.36
CA GLY A 1131 12.25 -23.96 23.72
C GLY A 1131 13.76 -24.17 23.72
N GLY A 1132 14.49 -23.12 24.13
CA GLY A 1132 15.93 -23.01 24.00
C GLY A 1132 16.77 -24.12 24.63
N GLY A 1133 17.92 -24.37 24.00
CA GLY A 1133 18.99 -25.22 24.50
C GLY A 1133 20.32 -24.77 23.90
N SER A 1134 21.00 -23.87 24.61
CA SER A 1134 22.37 -23.46 24.34
C SER A 1134 23.35 -24.60 24.64
N SER A 1135 24.42 -24.66 23.85
CA SER A 1135 25.76 -25.17 24.21
C SER A 1135 25.95 -26.68 24.46
N GLY A 1136 26.85 -27.28 23.68
CA GLY A 1136 27.48 -28.56 24.02
C GLY A 1136 28.26 -29.16 22.85
N GLY A 1137 29.49 -28.69 22.63
CA GLY A 1137 30.40 -29.26 21.64
C GLY A 1137 30.88 -30.67 21.98
N GLY A 1138 31.51 -31.32 21.00
CA GLY A 1138 32.40 -32.46 21.27
C GLY A 1138 32.35 -33.60 20.25
N GLN A 1139 33.30 -33.54 19.31
CA GLN A 1139 34.19 -34.64 18.91
C GLN A 1139 33.66 -35.96 18.30
N ASN A 1140 34.17 -36.19 17.08
CA ASN A 1140 34.91 -37.36 16.58
C ASN A 1140 34.26 -38.76 16.45
N GLY A 1141 34.58 -39.37 15.31
CA GLY A 1141 34.55 -40.82 15.05
C GLY A 1141 33.71 -41.13 13.81
N ASN A 1142 34.24 -40.99 12.59
CA ASN A 1142 35.11 -41.95 11.88
C ASN A 1142 34.48 -43.34 11.66
N SER A 1143 34.76 -43.90 10.49
CA SER A 1143 34.45 -45.26 9.97
C SER A 1143 32.98 -45.56 9.63
N SER A 1144 32.61 -45.42 8.36
CA SER A 1144 32.77 -46.43 7.29
C SER A 1144 32.20 -45.93 5.97
#